data_AF-F4WMR7-F1
#
_entry.id   AF-F4WMR7-F1
#
_cell.length_a   1.000
_cell.length_b   1.000
_cell.length_c   1.000
_cell.angle_alpha   90.00
_cell.angle_beta   90.00
_cell.angle_gamma   90.00
#
_symmetry.space_group_name_H-M   'P 1'
#
loop_
_entity.id
_entity.type
_entity.pdbx_description
1 polymer ?
#
loop_
_entity_poly.entity_id
_entity_poly.type
_entity_poly.pdbx_seq_one_letter_code
_entity_poly.pdbx_strand_id
1 'polypeptide(L)'
;MVRVITVHNFLGQNVAQIEEPTAMCTAISQGQEMLLLALPTHCVEVWELMNSDVKLHTIFPTVDMINQMVHCTKGDYVVTLESKYLRDTASNNHANRATSNFVRIYVNWAIAKDQSQPMRARIAGRVTPSLNRPLNSLEMIELPLSVQPTLIACCQCTGNLLIASGNSAILHEFKIETQQVSKIKFIDFEPRPWSLGFTFIPTRMEIIEDFIAIMDNTTLSVFRLTNSMYEDIDQLSSLTSTSSSVDKTSISTDSSLVENSSSLGNDDASLQGTNIKHKTVDQDCQYVTSENNETVISNIKSKDKKYKGTGSTWYKSETGDFNKKASNNKNYIDWEHLIYNEKDEMQRLITQGIIDPSSQPLTVNLPLISLERVGPGHAFSPFILNPADIRIFIKTTSPDVGWSENYMIKNLLCLKINAGNNNAKVNGILEIFKCMVLKPLYMKKECNTTGVKKSMLRSDKYRYLQGISCFICTTQEGYLYHFAAASSSSVDATCLTTYPFTAPVHHVALEHTVLHALTEAGLESYTLRLSHHIVKLSNNTDGTRVTCPSMIEPISLIGLRPFLGIQKLLHTRNYIILLAKADNSWTMYSLNLPKFENVYFDILNAARNHKSSSPSTYRHLLGEAHALIRLAKDVFYDMNNEEFDDMTRKNDLKLKNLYNQSCALLADYYIRSENESDWDLCISYYKMSGLKPSEVLSRKCCQDAAGLLTFLTDALLTMKSGSEADALFQGQNIIEIICKLETEDLLKLIFGSSVLREYATEKLINLLLTHETSDIVQLALTLLYIQADKQEQAEKALEPVSVRCIKQIVLERWELLFDVTVIKKRSPMIATFSDFAGTLMLIKNTTFADILIQIIEEEGTLSLHQIIQVFLEYLPSRVGRDGHNAATTLQVFLEKYLHNYFSSKFMMEWPTVNKNQIRSDFALIEAFKLLVRSYLGKLTQTRVYKTDPKEDQEENDKEYFMFAKYRPSYLNKMPPYAKDYQKILSMNDFKDITNFSNTSENEKTIPKELFKLQSVLSCEFLPIECLHEVKQFLETQNIDGNLSLKTLCIQNTEEVTIILMDSCPQTVVQYAKDKYTKDTEWKFLIELTRDKIATSTMEQELHLLYTQIMKEILNYLPHALPMKSLHRILPRDDMAAFQRCTEMCNQIMHADHVKSLIMETGQQLLTTLKL
;
A
#
# COMPACT_ATOMS: atom_id res chain seq x y z
N MET A 1 17.52 4.90 32.48
CA MET A 1 18.83 5.55 32.74
C MET A 1 19.29 6.20 31.45
N VAL A 2 19.66 7.48 31.46
CA VAL A 2 20.05 8.26 30.27
C VAL A 2 21.56 8.15 30.02
N ARG A 3 22.00 8.14 28.76
CA ARG A 3 23.43 8.21 28.40
C ARG A 3 23.88 9.68 28.40
N VAL A 4 24.91 10.01 29.18
CA VAL A 4 25.42 11.39 29.32
C VAL A 4 26.70 11.57 28.52
N ILE A 5 26.69 12.48 27.55
CA ILE A 5 27.76 12.64 26.56
C ILE A 5 27.90 14.12 26.22
N THR A 6 28.82 14.85 26.87
CA THR A 6 28.90 16.32 26.76
C THR A 6 29.48 16.78 25.41
N VAL A 7 28.61 17.05 24.44
CA VAL A 7 28.95 17.46 23.06
C VAL A 7 28.13 18.65 22.54
N HIS A 8 27.18 19.17 23.33
CA HIS A 8 26.41 20.37 22.98
C HIS A 8 27.01 21.63 23.63
N ASN A 9 27.81 22.37 22.85
CA ASN A 9 28.49 23.58 23.30
C ASN A 9 27.90 24.86 22.70
N PHE A 10 27.45 25.79 23.54
CA PHE A 10 27.08 27.14 23.11
C PHE A 10 28.30 27.88 22.56
N LEU A 11 28.10 28.62 21.45
CA LEU A 11 29.16 29.35 20.73
C LEU A 11 29.62 30.62 21.46
N GLY A 12 28.78 31.15 22.36
CA GLY A 12 29.03 32.37 23.11
C GLY A 12 27.91 32.59 24.15
N GLN A 13 28.16 33.52 25.07
CA GLN A 13 27.23 33.91 26.13
C GLN A 13 27.34 35.42 26.33
N ASN A 14 26.25 36.13 26.09
CA ASN A 14 26.11 37.55 26.39
C ASN A 14 25.29 37.71 27.67
N VAL A 15 25.60 38.73 28.47
CA VAL A 15 24.99 38.96 29.79
C VAL A 15 24.60 40.42 29.92
N ALA A 16 23.34 40.69 30.25
CA ALA A 16 22.87 42.04 30.57
C ALA A 16 22.07 42.04 31.87
N GLN A 17 22.17 43.13 32.63
CA GLN A 17 21.28 43.40 33.75
C GLN A 17 19.98 44.00 33.22
N ILE A 18 18.84 43.54 33.73
CA ILE A 18 17.50 43.98 33.32
C ILE A 18 16.66 44.36 34.55
N GLU A 19 15.59 45.12 34.35
CA GLU A 19 14.56 45.32 35.37
C GLU A 19 13.68 44.08 35.54
N GLU A 20 12.87 44.02 36.61
CA GLU A 20 11.96 42.90 36.88
C GLU A 20 10.79 42.87 35.86
N PRO A 21 10.70 41.86 34.98
CA PRO A 21 9.68 41.85 33.94
C PRO A 21 8.36 41.24 34.44
N THR A 22 7.23 41.88 34.16
CA THR A 22 5.89 41.34 34.45
C THR A 22 5.48 40.27 33.44
N ALA A 23 5.89 40.44 32.19
CA ALA A 23 5.69 39.50 31.09
C ALA A 23 6.86 39.58 30.09
N MET A 24 7.00 38.56 29.25
CA MET A 24 8.09 38.48 28.29
C MET A 24 7.71 37.60 27.10
N CYS A 25 8.27 37.90 25.93
CA CYS A 25 8.25 37.01 24.78
C CYS A 25 9.47 37.23 23.89
N THR A 26 9.74 36.28 23.01
CA THR A 26 10.67 36.44 21.89
C THR A 26 9.89 36.88 20.65
N ALA A 27 10.49 37.75 19.83
CA ALA A 27 9.93 38.21 18.58
C ALA A 27 10.93 38.08 17.44
N ILE A 28 10.42 38.02 16.21
CA ILE A 28 11.21 38.13 14.98
C ILE A 28 10.56 39.19 14.09
N SER A 29 11.23 40.33 13.90
CA SER A 29 10.78 41.41 13.02
C SER A 29 11.94 41.84 12.12
N GLN A 30 11.65 42.11 10.84
CA GLN A 30 12.65 42.53 9.84
C GLN A 30 13.87 41.58 9.72
N GLY A 31 13.69 40.29 10.01
CA GLY A 31 14.76 39.28 10.02
C GLY A 31 15.66 39.28 11.27
N GLN A 32 15.39 40.16 12.24
CA GLN A 32 16.14 40.30 13.48
C GLN A 32 15.44 39.54 14.63
N GLU A 33 16.21 38.83 15.45
CA GLU A 33 15.70 38.16 16.65
C GLU A 33 15.74 39.12 17.84
N MET A 34 14.62 39.25 18.55
CA MET A 34 14.45 40.20 19.65
C MET A 34 13.84 39.53 20.88
N LEU A 35 14.19 40.06 22.05
CA LEU A 35 13.54 39.77 23.34
C LEU A 35 12.72 40.99 23.76
N LEU A 36 11.45 40.78 24.08
CA LEU A 36 10.55 41.81 24.59
C LEU A 36 10.31 41.58 26.08
N LEU A 37 10.57 42.60 26.89
CA LEU A 37 10.39 42.60 28.34
C LEU A 37 9.35 43.65 28.73
N ALA A 38 8.19 43.23 29.22
CA ALA A 38 7.18 44.13 29.74
C ALA A 38 7.51 44.50 31.19
N LEU A 39 7.51 45.80 31.50
CA LEU A 39 7.90 46.33 32.80
C LEU A 39 6.69 46.83 33.62
N PRO A 40 6.79 46.87 34.97
CA PRO A 40 5.78 47.48 35.84
C PRO A 40 5.54 48.98 35.57
N THR A 41 6.45 49.62 34.84
CA THR A 41 6.45 51.05 34.45
C THR A 41 5.55 51.37 33.25
N HIS A 42 4.68 50.44 32.83
CA HIS A 42 3.77 50.58 31.67
C HIS A 42 4.50 50.79 30.33
N CYS A 43 5.56 50.01 30.11
CA CYS A 43 6.26 49.96 28.83
C CYS A 43 6.79 48.54 28.53
N VAL A 44 7.18 48.33 27.29
CA VAL A 44 7.92 47.14 26.84
C VAL A 44 9.28 47.57 26.30
N GLU A 45 10.34 47.03 26.87
CA GLU A 45 11.69 47.12 26.32
C GLU A 45 11.87 46.08 25.21
N VAL A 46 12.49 46.50 24.11
CA VAL A 46 12.82 45.65 22.96
C VAL A 46 14.34 45.52 22.89
N TRP A 47 14.86 44.33 23.17
CA TRP A 47 16.28 44.00 23.15
C TRP A 47 16.62 43.19 21.90
N GLU A 48 17.59 43.65 21.11
CA GLU A 48 18.07 43.00 19.89
C GLU A 48 19.17 41.98 20.22
N LEU A 49 18.98 40.73 19.78
CA LEU A 49 19.86 39.60 20.08
C LEU A 49 20.95 39.46 19.00
N MET A 50 22.16 39.91 19.29
CA MET A 50 23.32 39.79 18.41
C MET A 50 24.33 38.74 18.90
N ASN A 51 25.15 38.24 17.99
CA ASN A 51 26.17 37.23 18.30
C ASN A 51 27.21 37.72 19.33
N SER A 52 27.50 39.03 19.33
CA SER A 52 28.60 39.65 20.09
C SER A 52 28.17 40.51 21.28
N ASP A 53 26.89 40.91 21.33
CA ASP A 53 26.34 41.79 22.36
C ASP A 53 24.80 41.65 22.41
N VAL A 54 24.13 42.21 23.42
CA VAL A 54 22.66 42.33 23.43
C VAL A 54 22.29 43.76 23.77
N LYS A 55 21.59 44.42 22.83
CA LYS A 55 21.40 45.87 22.86
C LYS A 55 19.92 46.24 22.95
N LEU A 56 19.60 47.21 23.81
CA LEU A 56 18.29 47.85 23.81
C LEU A 56 18.07 48.61 22.48
N HIS A 57 17.06 48.19 21.72
CA HIS A 57 16.72 48.72 20.39
C HIS A 57 15.67 49.83 20.46
N THR A 58 14.58 49.61 21.21
CA THR A 58 13.56 50.64 21.49
C THR A 58 12.79 50.30 22.77
N ILE A 59 12.00 51.26 23.26
CA ILE A 59 11.00 51.08 24.32
C ILE A 59 9.69 51.67 23.82
N PHE A 60 8.58 50.93 23.94
CA PHE A 60 7.24 51.42 23.59
C PHE A 60 6.29 51.40 24.80
N PRO A 61 5.40 52.41 24.95
CA PRO A 61 4.46 52.49 26.07
C PRO A 61 3.29 51.51 25.92
N THR A 62 2.74 51.08 27.05
CA THR A 62 1.51 50.26 27.15
C THR A 62 0.40 51.05 27.83
N VAL A 63 -0.85 50.57 27.76
CA VAL A 63 -1.99 51.27 28.38
C VAL A 63 -2.18 50.87 29.84
N ASP A 64 -2.16 49.57 30.14
CA ASP A 64 -2.22 49.02 31.49
C ASP A 64 -1.03 48.05 31.70
N MET A 65 -0.96 47.33 32.83
CA MET A 65 0.15 46.43 33.16
C MET A 65 -0.01 45.08 32.45
N ILE A 66 1.01 44.60 31.74
CA ILE A 66 0.93 43.34 30.98
C ILE A 66 1.16 42.12 31.89
N ASN A 67 0.25 41.15 31.85
CA ASN A 67 0.36 39.84 32.50
C ASN A 67 0.85 38.73 31.55
N GLN A 68 0.48 38.80 30.27
CA GLN A 68 0.86 37.84 29.24
C GLN A 68 1.13 38.59 27.93
N MET A 69 2.17 38.20 27.20
CA MET A 69 2.57 38.81 25.94
C MET A 69 2.98 37.73 24.94
N VAL A 70 2.59 37.86 23.66
CA VAL A 70 2.97 36.95 22.59
C VAL A 70 3.20 37.75 21.30
N HIS A 71 4.33 37.52 20.61
CA HIS A 71 4.56 38.06 19.26
C HIS A 71 3.94 37.16 18.20
N CYS A 72 3.43 37.73 17.11
CA CYS A 72 2.94 37.01 15.94
C CYS A 72 3.86 37.23 14.74
N THR A 73 4.55 36.19 14.30
CA THR A 73 5.45 36.25 13.13
C THR A 73 4.72 36.46 11.79
N LYS A 74 3.48 35.97 11.62
CA LYS A 74 2.71 36.14 10.37
C LYS A 74 2.20 37.57 10.15
N GLY A 75 1.85 38.28 11.22
CA GLY A 75 1.28 39.64 11.18
C GLY A 75 2.17 40.75 11.74
N ASP A 76 3.39 40.41 12.19
CA ASP A 76 4.34 41.26 12.93
C ASP A 76 3.73 42.19 13.99
N TYR A 77 2.88 41.61 14.83
CA TYR A 77 2.21 42.31 15.93
C TYR A 77 2.51 41.65 17.27
N VAL A 78 2.37 42.40 18.36
CA VAL A 78 2.50 41.91 19.74
C VAL A 78 1.13 41.97 20.41
N VAL A 79 0.57 40.82 20.79
CA VAL A 79 -0.67 40.76 21.56
C VAL A 79 -0.36 40.68 23.06
N THR A 80 -1.08 41.46 23.86
CA THR A 80 -0.95 41.55 25.31
C THR A 80 -2.28 41.25 26.00
N LEU A 81 -2.19 40.66 27.19
CA LEU A 81 -3.26 40.60 28.18
C LEU A 81 -2.88 41.56 29.30
N GLU A 82 -3.61 42.66 29.43
CA GLU A 82 -3.29 43.75 30.36
C GLU A 82 -4.33 43.85 31.48
N SER A 83 -3.89 44.02 32.73
CA SER A 83 -4.77 44.25 33.89
C SER A 83 -4.80 45.71 34.30
N LYS A 84 -6.02 46.25 34.36
CA LYS A 84 -6.33 47.53 34.98
C LYS A 84 -6.80 47.34 36.42
N TYR A 85 -6.09 47.93 37.37
CA TYR A 85 -6.51 47.97 38.77
C TYR A 85 -7.54 49.08 38.99
N LEU A 86 -8.74 48.71 39.43
CA LEU A 86 -9.72 49.70 39.86
C LEU A 86 -9.25 50.35 41.19
N ARG A 87 -9.33 51.68 41.26
CA ARG A 87 -9.10 52.42 42.51
C ARG A 87 -10.40 52.40 43.33
N ASP A 88 -10.53 51.43 44.23
CA ASP A 88 -11.58 51.49 45.25
C ASP A 88 -11.34 52.67 46.18
N THR A 89 -12.18 53.69 46.06
CA THR A 89 -12.35 54.69 47.11
C THR A 89 -13.01 54.01 48.32
N ALA A 90 -12.23 53.85 49.39
CA ALA A 90 -12.63 53.42 50.73
C ALA A 90 -12.92 51.91 50.96
N SER A 91 -11.86 51.08 51.00
CA SER A 91 -11.67 50.15 52.14
C SER A 91 -10.19 49.74 52.31
N ASN A 92 -9.71 49.63 53.54
CA ASN A 92 -8.30 49.30 53.85
C ASN A 92 -7.98 47.78 53.80
N ASN A 93 -8.79 46.99 53.10
CA ASN A 93 -8.57 45.54 52.95
C ASN A 93 -7.84 45.24 51.64
N HIS A 94 -6.51 45.11 51.71
CA HIS A 94 -5.61 44.89 50.57
C HIS A 94 -5.85 43.61 49.74
N ALA A 95 -6.81 42.76 50.10
CA ALA A 95 -6.98 41.41 49.54
C ALA A 95 -7.88 41.30 48.30
N ASN A 96 -8.81 42.24 48.07
CA ASN A 96 -9.83 42.14 47.00
C ASN A 96 -9.96 43.44 46.19
N ARG A 97 -8.92 43.84 45.46
CA ARG A 97 -9.08 44.86 44.40
C ARG A 97 -9.67 44.22 43.15
N ALA A 98 -10.78 44.74 42.66
CA ALA A 98 -11.34 44.29 41.38
C ALA A 98 -10.38 44.66 40.23
N THR A 99 -9.94 43.65 39.47
CA THR A 99 -9.13 43.80 38.26
C THR A 99 -9.98 43.58 37.03
N SER A 100 -9.85 44.46 36.03
CA SER A 100 -10.40 44.24 34.69
C SER A 100 -9.27 43.98 33.70
N ASN A 101 -9.46 42.97 32.86
CA ASN A 101 -8.47 42.53 31.88
C ASN A 101 -8.90 42.95 30.47
N PHE A 102 -7.94 43.37 29.67
CA PHE A 102 -8.12 43.77 28.28
C PHE A 102 -7.13 43.03 27.39
N VAL A 103 -7.54 42.68 26.17
CA VAL A 103 -6.61 42.18 25.15
C VAL A 103 -6.33 43.29 24.14
N ARG A 104 -5.06 43.64 24.00
CA ARG A 104 -4.58 44.71 23.12
C ARG A 104 -3.50 44.18 22.18
N ILE A 105 -3.42 44.76 21.00
CA ILE A 105 -2.44 44.39 19.97
C ILE A 105 -1.65 45.62 19.56
N TYR A 106 -0.32 45.55 19.65
CA TYR A 106 0.61 46.61 19.26
C TYR A 106 1.22 46.28 17.89
N VAL A 107 1.15 47.23 16.97
CA VAL A 107 1.65 47.15 15.58
C VAL A 107 2.66 48.28 15.34
N ASN A 108 3.66 48.02 14.49
CA ASN A 108 4.84 48.88 14.26
C ASN A 108 5.75 49.06 15.50
N TRP A 109 5.60 48.19 16.50
CA TRP A 109 6.33 48.20 17.76
C TRP A 109 7.87 48.22 17.58
N ALA A 110 8.40 47.54 16.55
CA ALA A 110 9.83 47.48 16.24
C ALA A 110 10.38 48.72 15.49
N ILE A 111 9.52 49.52 14.87
CA ILE A 111 9.90 50.63 13.95
C ILE A 111 9.74 52.00 14.63
N ALA A 112 9.04 52.06 15.76
CA ALA A 112 8.89 53.26 16.59
C ALA A 112 10.23 53.67 17.23
N LYS A 113 11.04 54.43 16.48
CA LYS A 113 12.31 55.02 16.93
C LYS A 113 12.17 56.41 17.55
N ASP A 114 11.06 57.10 17.29
CA ASP A 114 10.76 58.42 17.82
C ASP A 114 9.62 58.33 18.85
N GLN A 115 9.98 58.34 20.13
CA GLN A 115 9.05 58.29 21.26
C GLN A 115 8.20 59.56 21.42
N SER A 116 8.48 60.63 20.66
CA SER A 116 7.67 61.86 20.70
C SER A 116 6.32 61.72 19.97
N GLN A 117 6.17 60.71 19.10
CA GLN A 117 4.92 60.46 18.39
C GLN A 117 3.90 59.74 19.30
N PRO A 118 2.69 60.29 19.52
CA PRO A 118 1.70 59.68 20.38
C PRO A 118 1.18 58.36 19.80
N MET A 119 1.08 57.33 20.65
CA MET A 119 0.46 56.05 20.32
C MET A 119 -0.98 56.25 19.84
N ARG A 120 -1.33 55.62 18.71
CA ARG A 120 -2.70 55.68 18.17
C ARG A 120 -3.51 54.47 18.62
N ALA A 121 -4.61 54.71 19.32
CA ALA A 121 -5.52 53.66 19.77
C ALA A 121 -6.75 53.52 18.85
N ARG A 122 -7.20 52.28 18.61
CA ARG A 122 -8.50 51.97 17.98
C ARG A 122 -9.10 50.68 18.51
N ILE A 123 -10.36 50.41 18.15
CA ILE A 123 -11.09 49.19 18.52
C ILE A 123 -11.29 48.32 17.27
N ALA A 124 -10.92 47.05 17.36
CA ALA A 124 -11.02 46.10 16.26
C ALA A 124 -12.44 45.96 15.70
N GLY A 125 -12.58 45.93 14.38
CA GLY A 125 -13.86 45.80 13.67
C GLY A 125 -14.85 46.97 13.87
N ARG A 126 -14.46 48.05 14.57
CA ARG A 126 -15.31 49.22 14.86
C ARG A 126 -14.74 50.55 14.38
N VAL A 127 -13.41 50.66 14.26
CA VAL A 127 -12.73 51.93 13.95
C VAL A 127 -11.66 51.71 12.88
N THR A 128 -11.91 52.23 11.68
CA THR A 128 -10.94 52.22 10.56
C THR A 128 -9.81 53.24 10.82
N PRO A 129 -8.54 52.95 10.46
CA PRO A 129 -7.43 53.90 10.60
C PRO A 129 -7.64 55.23 9.87
N SER A 130 -7.14 56.33 10.45
CA SER A 130 -7.25 57.67 9.86
C SER A 130 -6.35 57.88 8.64
N LEU A 131 -6.81 58.67 7.66
CA LEU A 131 -6.06 59.04 6.44
C LEU A 131 -4.73 59.77 6.74
N ASN A 132 -4.70 60.65 7.76
CA ASN A 132 -3.50 61.41 8.16
C ASN A 132 -2.57 60.56 9.06
N ARG A 133 -2.10 59.42 8.52
CA ARG A 133 -1.20 58.48 9.22
C ARG A 133 0.26 58.80 8.89
N PRO A 134 1.10 59.25 9.85
CA PRO A 134 2.55 59.21 9.66
C PRO A 134 2.97 57.75 9.52
N LEU A 135 3.86 57.47 8.57
CA LEU A 135 4.43 56.13 8.44
C LEU A 135 5.17 55.77 9.74
N ASN A 136 5.05 54.51 10.16
CA ASN A 136 5.78 53.92 11.28
C ASN A 136 5.39 54.37 12.71
N SER A 137 4.25 55.04 12.92
CA SER A 137 3.75 55.28 14.29
C SER A 137 3.24 54.01 14.96
N LEU A 138 3.52 53.84 16.26
CA LEU A 138 2.94 52.81 17.11
C LEU A 138 1.40 52.87 17.11
N GLU A 139 0.77 51.72 16.85
CA GLU A 139 -0.68 51.56 16.81
C GLU A 139 -1.10 50.48 17.81
N MET A 140 -2.07 50.78 18.66
CA MET A 140 -2.71 49.86 19.60
C MET A 140 -4.14 49.57 19.14
N ILE A 141 -4.48 48.29 19.03
CA ILE A 141 -5.80 47.78 18.66
C ILE A 141 -6.38 47.04 19.87
N GLU A 142 -7.46 47.55 20.47
CA GLU A 142 -8.16 46.89 21.57
C GLU A 142 -9.25 45.96 21.00
N LEU A 143 -9.33 44.74 21.53
CA LEU A 143 -10.36 43.78 21.13
C LEU A 143 -11.64 44.02 21.96
N PRO A 144 -12.81 44.20 21.31
CA PRO A 144 -14.07 44.46 22.02
C PRO A 144 -14.67 43.19 22.63
N LEU A 145 -14.13 42.73 23.76
CA LEU A 145 -14.56 41.53 24.47
C LEU A 145 -15.76 41.82 25.39
N SER A 146 -16.74 40.90 25.42
CA SER A 146 -17.91 40.97 26.30
C SER A 146 -17.72 40.28 27.65
N VAL A 147 -16.71 39.41 27.77
CA VAL A 147 -16.37 38.64 28.98
C VAL A 147 -14.91 38.88 29.32
N GLN A 148 -14.58 38.87 30.61
CA GLN A 148 -13.20 39.10 31.10
C GLN A 148 -12.24 38.01 30.58
N PRO A 149 -11.18 38.38 29.82
CA PRO A 149 -10.19 37.44 29.32
C PRO A 149 -9.26 36.95 30.44
N THR A 150 -8.90 35.67 30.38
CA THR A 150 -8.02 34.98 31.34
C THR A 150 -6.72 34.50 30.72
N LEU A 151 -6.71 34.12 29.43
CA LEU A 151 -5.50 33.72 28.69
C LEU A 151 -5.60 34.13 27.21
N ILE A 152 -4.44 34.34 26.58
CA ILE A 152 -4.31 34.54 25.14
C ILE A 152 -3.39 33.47 24.52
N ALA A 153 -3.68 33.08 23.28
CA ALA A 153 -2.80 32.26 22.43
C ALA A 153 -2.82 32.79 20.99
N CYS A 154 -1.69 32.67 20.28
CA CYS A 154 -1.53 33.19 18.93
C CYS A 154 -1.01 32.10 17.99
N CYS A 155 -1.69 31.88 16.86
CA CYS A 155 -1.22 30.97 15.83
C CYS A 155 -0.17 31.66 14.96
N GLN A 156 1.08 31.20 15.06
CA GLN A 156 2.21 31.77 14.30
C GLN A 156 2.07 31.62 12.77
N CYS A 157 1.23 30.67 12.30
CA CYS A 157 1.13 30.33 10.88
C CYS A 157 0.01 31.12 10.17
N THR A 158 -1.16 31.25 10.80
CA THR A 158 -2.31 31.98 10.25
C THR A 158 -2.41 33.42 10.75
N GLY A 159 -1.83 33.73 11.91
CA GLY A 159 -1.97 35.00 12.60
C GLY A 159 -3.20 35.11 13.51
N ASN A 160 -4.06 34.08 13.57
CA ASN A 160 -5.29 34.11 14.39
C ASN A 160 -4.99 34.14 15.90
N LEU A 161 -5.91 34.71 16.66
CA LEU A 161 -5.86 34.75 18.13
C LEU A 161 -6.95 33.86 18.73
N LEU A 162 -6.60 33.08 19.75
CA LEU A 162 -7.56 32.34 20.57
C LEU A 162 -7.53 32.93 21.98
N ILE A 163 -8.68 33.38 22.47
CA ILE A 163 -8.81 34.13 23.72
C ILE A 163 -9.71 33.36 24.66
N ALA A 164 -9.16 32.93 25.80
CA ALA A 164 -9.92 32.23 26.82
C ALA A 164 -10.54 33.22 27.82
N SER A 165 -11.77 32.92 28.23
CA SER A 165 -12.51 33.56 29.30
C SER A 165 -13.05 32.47 30.22
N GLY A 166 -12.23 32.08 31.21
CA GLY A 166 -12.53 30.97 32.11
C GLY A 166 -12.60 29.61 31.39
N ASN A 167 -13.75 28.93 31.43
CA ASN A 167 -13.96 27.62 30.80
C ASN A 167 -14.45 27.69 29.34
N SER A 168 -14.14 28.79 28.64
CA SER A 168 -14.46 28.95 27.23
C SER A 168 -13.42 29.77 26.48
N ALA A 169 -13.33 29.62 25.16
CA ALA A 169 -12.46 30.44 24.32
C ALA A 169 -13.12 30.85 23.00
N ILE A 170 -12.83 32.07 22.54
CA ILE A 170 -13.31 32.61 21.25
C ILE A 170 -12.11 32.77 20.32
N LEU A 171 -12.29 32.36 19.07
CA LEU A 171 -11.31 32.59 17.99
C LEU A 171 -11.58 33.96 17.35
N HIS A 172 -10.52 34.75 17.19
CA HIS A 172 -10.51 35.99 16.43
C HIS A 172 -9.66 35.77 15.17
N GLU A 173 -10.27 35.90 13.99
CA GLU A 173 -9.58 35.79 12.70
C GLU A 173 -8.70 37.03 12.47
N PHE A 174 -7.45 36.81 12.09
CA PHE A 174 -6.56 37.87 11.62
C PHE A 174 -6.88 38.23 10.17
N LYS A 175 -7.13 39.52 9.92
CA LYS A 175 -7.44 40.05 8.59
C LYS A 175 -6.50 41.18 8.20
N ILE A 176 -6.23 41.27 6.91
CA ILE A 176 -5.63 42.44 6.28
C ILE A 176 -6.73 43.13 5.47
N GLU A 177 -7.37 44.13 6.08
CA GLU A 177 -8.40 44.92 5.45
C GLU A 177 -7.80 46.04 4.59
N THR A 178 -8.58 46.57 3.66
CA THR A 178 -8.18 47.69 2.79
C THR A 178 -9.15 48.84 2.99
N GLN A 179 -8.64 50.00 3.42
CA GLN A 179 -9.45 51.21 3.56
C GLN A 179 -9.90 51.70 2.18
N GLN A 180 -11.22 51.77 1.95
CA GLN A 180 -11.81 52.03 0.64
C GLN A 180 -11.34 53.35 -0.01
N VAL A 181 -11.14 54.41 0.79
CA VAL A 181 -10.78 55.76 0.29
C VAL A 181 -9.31 55.87 -0.10
N SER A 182 -8.40 55.36 0.73
CA SER A 182 -6.94 55.50 0.54
C SER A 182 -6.29 54.31 -0.15
N LYS A 183 -6.99 53.17 -0.24
CA LYS A 183 -6.47 51.85 -0.61
C LYS A 183 -5.32 51.36 0.30
N ILE A 184 -5.13 51.97 1.47
CA ILE A 184 -4.13 51.54 2.46
C ILE A 184 -4.61 50.24 3.13
N LYS A 185 -3.72 49.26 3.22
CA LYS A 185 -3.96 48.01 3.95
C LYS A 185 -3.67 48.19 5.44
N PHE A 186 -4.47 47.56 6.29
CA PHE A 186 -4.27 47.56 7.75
C PHE A 186 -4.68 46.21 8.35
N ILE A 187 -4.11 45.90 9.52
CA ILE A 187 -4.44 44.69 10.29
C ILE A 187 -5.73 44.92 11.07
N ASP A 188 -6.67 43.97 11.03
CA ASP A 188 -7.82 43.96 11.95
C ASP A 188 -8.19 42.53 12.39
N PHE A 189 -9.08 42.42 13.38
CA PHE A 189 -9.46 41.15 14.00
C PHE A 189 -10.98 41.00 14.12
N GLU A 190 -11.53 39.90 13.60
CA GLU A 190 -12.97 39.60 13.66
C GLU A 190 -13.26 38.43 14.61
N PRO A 191 -14.07 38.60 15.68
CA PRO A 191 -14.48 37.50 16.55
C PRO A 191 -15.41 36.53 15.82
N ARG A 192 -15.24 35.22 16.03
CA ARG A 192 -16.15 34.21 15.48
C ARG A 192 -17.44 34.05 16.32
N PRO A 193 -18.59 33.75 15.69
CA PRO A 193 -19.91 33.67 16.34
C PRO A 193 -20.12 32.37 17.16
N TRP A 194 -19.04 31.63 17.39
CA TRP A 194 -19.00 30.41 18.18
C TRP A 194 -17.80 30.47 19.13
N SER A 195 -17.92 29.75 20.24
CA SER A 195 -16.87 29.61 21.25
C SER A 195 -16.63 28.14 21.57
N LEU A 196 -15.41 27.81 21.93
CA LEU A 196 -15.07 26.50 22.49
C LEU A 196 -15.46 26.50 23.97
N GLY A 197 -16.11 25.43 24.43
CA GLY A 197 -16.40 25.16 25.84
C GLY A 197 -15.52 24.03 26.35
N PHE A 198 -14.99 24.20 27.56
CA PHE A 198 -14.10 23.25 28.23
C PHE A 198 -14.74 22.74 29.54
N THR A 199 -14.44 21.51 29.96
CA THR A 199 -14.85 21.00 31.28
C THR A 199 -13.96 21.44 32.44
N PHE A 200 -12.76 21.99 32.16
CA PHE A 200 -11.83 22.58 33.13
C PHE A 200 -11.41 23.99 32.70
N ILE A 201 -10.72 24.73 33.58
CA ILE A 201 -10.19 26.07 33.28
C ILE A 201 -8.71 25.91 32.91
N PRO A 202 -8.30 26.16 31.65
CA PRO A 202 -6.91 26.04 31.26
C PRO A 202 -6.03 27.08 31.96
N THR A 203 -4.80 26.69 32.32
CA THR A 203 -3.72 27.59 32.74
C THR A 203 -2.69 27.81 31.62
N ARG A 204 -2.65 26.92 30.61
CA ARG A 204 -1.92 27.09 29.35
C ARG A 204 -2.82 26.74 28.16
N MET A 205 -2.60 27.43 27.04
CA MET A 205 -3.33 27.24 25.79
C MET A 205 -2.42 27.57 24.61
N GLU A 206 -2.38 26.69 23.60
CA GLU A 206 -1.62 26.87 22.36
C GLU A 206 -2.46 26.49 21.14
N ILE A 207 -2.25 27.17 20.03
CA ILE A 207 -2.96 26.96 18.76
C ILE A 207 -1.97 27.00 17.60
N ILE A 208 -1.95 25.97 16.76
CA ILE A 208 -1.09 25.86 15.59
C ILE A 208 -1.87 25.21 14.45
N GLU A 209 -2.03 25.93 13.35
CA GLU A 209 -2.93 25.56 12.24
C GLU A 209 -4.33 25.20 12.77
N ASP A 210 -4.85 24.01 12.45
CA ASP A 210 -6.16 23.51 12.90
C ASP A 210 -6.10 22.68 14.21
N PHE A 211 -4.97 22.68 14.92
CA PHE A 211 -4.76 21.98 16.18
C PHE A 211 -4.71 22.95 17.36
N ILE A 212 -5.30 22.55 18.49
CA ILE A 212 -5.32 23.29 19.75
C ILE A 212 -4.93 22.34 20.89
N ALA A 213 -4.12 22.84 21.83
CA ALA A 213 -3.87 22.17 23.09
C ALA A 213 -4.19 23.09 24.27
N ILE A 214 -4.83 22.51 25.30
CA ILE A 214 -5.18 23.16 26.56
C ILE A 214 -4.71 22.31 27.73
N MET A 215 -4.24 22.96 28.79
CA MET A 215 -3.64 22.26 29.93
C MET A 215 -3.92 23.01 31.24
N ASP A 216 -4.17 22.28 32.32
CA ASP A 216 -4.02 22.74 33.70
C ASP A 216 -2.97 21.90 34.45
N ASN A 217 -2.82 22.06 35.77
CA ASN A 217 -1.79 21.35 36.52
C ASN A 217 -1.98 19.82 36.57
N THR A 218 -3.15 19.30 36.17
CA THR A 218 -3.57 17.90 36.32
C THR A 218 -4.17 17.28 35.06
N THR A 219 -4.62 18.08 34.11
CA THR A 219 -5.29 17.66 32.88
C THR A 219 -4.68 18.32 31.65
N LEU A 220 -4.67 17.56 30.54
CA LEU A 220 -4.26 17.99 29.21
C LEU A 220 -5.34 17.55 28.23
N SER A 221 -5.65 18.39 27.25
CA SER A 221 -6.38 17.97 26.06
C SER A 221 -5.79 18.59 24.80
N VAL A 222 -5.51 17.74 23.81
CA VAL A 222 -5.09 18.10 22.46
C VAL A 222 -6.17 17.65 21.49
N PHE A 223 -6.63 18.56 20.65
CA PHE A 223 -7.75 18.35 19.74
C PHE A 223 -7.56 19.14 18.45
N ARG A 224 -8.32 18.76 17.42
CA ARG A 224 -8.31 19.39 16.10
C ARG A 224 -9.70 19.92 15.76
N LEU A 225 -9.75 21.10 15.13
CA LEU A 225 -10.97 21.69 14.60
C LEU A 225 -11.04 21.45 13.09
N THR A 226 -11.81 20.44 12.66
CA THR A 226 -12.06 20.16 11.24
C THR A 226 -13.35 20.82 10.78
N ASN A 227 -13.56 20.92 9.46
CA ASN A 227 -14.80 21.44 8.89
C ASN A 227 -15.24 20.59 7.69
N SER A 228 -16.40 19.93 7.82
CA SER A 228 -16.88 18.91 6.86
C SER A 228 -17.02 19.44 5.43
N MET A 229 -17.58 20.65 5.29
CA MET A 229 -17.80 21.30 3.98
C MET A 229 -16.52 21.55 3.18
N TYR A 230 -15.34 21.55 3.82
CA TYR A 230 -14.05 21.63 3.14
C TYR A 230 -13.44 20.24 2.85
N GLU A 231 -13.85 19.18 3.54
CA GLU A 231 -13.30 17.82 3.40
C GLU A 231 -14.12 16.96 2.41
N ASP A 232 -15.45 17.12 2.33
CA ASP A 232 -16.30 16.30 1.44
C ASP A 232 -16.03 16.53 -0.06
N ILE A 233 -15.53 17.71 -0.45
CA ILE A 233 -15.23 18.01 -1.85
C ILE A 233 -13.90 17.38 -2.30
N ASP A 234 -13.02 16.99 -1.37
CA ASP A 234 -11.77 16.27 -1.70
C ASP A 234 -12.05 14.80 -2.10
N GLN A 235 -13.20 14.23 -1.68
CA GLN A 235 -13.65 12.91 -2.13
C GLN A 235 -14.29 12.93 -3.54
N LEU A 236 -14.97 14.01 -3.91
CA LEU A 236 -15.57 14.17 -5.25
C LEU A 236 -14.55 14.58 -6.33
N SER A 237 -13.51 15.33 -5.95
CA SER A 237 -12.45 15.76 -6.87
C SER A 237 -11.41 14.66 -7.16
N SER A 238 -11.20 13.72 -6.24
CA SER A 238 -10.34 12.55 -6.47
C SER A 238 -10.96 11.49 -7.40
N LEU A 239 -12.29 11.48 -7.56
CA LEU A 239 -13.01 10.63 -8.53
C LEU A 239 -13.05 11.21 -9.97
N THR A 240 -12.71 12.48 -10.15
CA THR A 240 -12.85 13.20 -11.43
C THR A 240 -11.51 13.60 -12.07
N SER A 241 -10.39 13.39 -11.38
CA SER A 241 -9.04 13.79 -11.82
C SER A 241 -8.23 12.68 -12.51
N THR A 242 -8.89 11.92 -13.41
CA THR A 242 -8.21 11.01 -14.36
C THR A 242 -8.60 11.26 -15.82
N SER A 243 -8.63 12.54 -16.25
CA SER A 243 -8.51 12.88 -17.68
C SER A 243 -8.08 14.33 -17.93
N SER A 244 -7.43 14.54 -19.08
CA SER A 244 -7.00 15.83 -19.68
C SER A 244 -5.88 16.62 -18.98
N SER A 245 -4.65 16.39 -19.43
CA SER A 245 -3.57 17.39 -19.43
C SER A 245 -3.46 18.03 -20.83
N VAL A 246 -3.74 19.34 -20.94
CA VAL A 246 -3.37 20.14 -22.13
C VAL A 246 -3.02 21.57 -21.71
N ASP A 247 -1.83 22.05 -22.07
CA ASP A 247 -1.41 23.44 -21.90
C ASP A 247 -2.20 24.42 -22.79
N LYS A 248 -2.45 25.65 -22.29
CA LYS A 248 -2.12 26.92 -22.99
C LYS A 248 -2.47 28.21 -22.23
N THR A 249 -1.43 28.96 -21.91
CA THR A 249 -1.26 30.42 -22.10
C THR A 249 -2.45 31.41 -22.00
N SER A 250 -2.34 32.29 -20.99
CA SER A 250 -2.29 33.77 -21.10
C SER A 250 -3.56 34.66 -21.24
N ILE A 251 -3.52 35.75 -20.45
CA ILE A 251 -4.02 37.13 -20.68
C ILE A 251 -5.39 37.58 -20.07
N SER A 252 -5.26 38.69 -19.32
CA SER A 252 -6.19 39.76 -18.91
C SER A 252 -7.56 39.47 -18.28
N THR A 253 -7.71 40.01 -17.06
CA THR A 253 -8.81 40.90 -16.64
C THR A 253 -9.83 41.29 -17.71
N ASP A 254 -11.11 41.09 -17.43
CA ASP A 254 -11.98 42.25 -17.17
C ASP A 254 -13.22 41.89 -16.31
N SER A 255 -13.84 42.93 -15.75
CA SER A 255 -15.00 42.82 -14.86
C SER A 255 -16.29 43.36 -15.50
N SER A 256 -17.40 42.64 -15.38
CA SER A 256 -18.72 43.28 -15.20
C SER A 256 -19.81 42.28 -14.79
N LEU A 257 -20.57 42.68 -13.76
CA LEU A 257 -21.92 42.18 -13.48
C LEU A 257 -22.89 42.59 -14.60
N VAL A 258 -24.03 41.89 -14.75
CA VAL A 258 -25.42 42.42 -14.65
C VAL A 258 -26.43 41.32 -15.02
N GLU A 259 -27.67 41.52 -14.62
CA GLU A 259 -28.75 40.56 -14.37
C GLU A 259 -29.68 40.27 -15.58
N ASN A 260 -30.68 39.41 -15.31
CA ASN A 260 -32.05 39.44 -15.85
C ASN A 260 -32.39 38.83 -17.23
N SER A 261 -32.84 37.57 -17.16
CA SER A 261 -34.21 37.10 -17.49
C SER A 261 -34.85 37.32 -18.87
N SER A 262 -35.61 36.29 -19.28
CA SER A 262 -36.68 36.27 -20.31
C SER A 262 -36.23 36.28 -21.78
N SER A 263 -36.98 35.76 -22.76
CA SER A 263 -37.95 34.64 -22.81
C SER A 263 -38.43 34.41 -24.26
N LEU A 264 -38.54 33.15 -24.69
CA LEU A 264 -39.37 32.64 -25.82
C LEU A 264 -39.15 33.17 -27.26
N GLY A 265 -39.59 32.35 -28.23
CA GLY A 265 -39.56 32.57 -29.69
C GLY A 265 -38.60 31.60 -30.38
N ASN A 266 -38.85 30.29 -30.49
CA ASN A 266 -40.08 29.54 -30.85
C ASN A 266 -40.40 29.55 -32.35
N ASP A 267 -40.95 28.40 -32.79
CA ASP A 267 -41.60 28.04 -34.06
C ASP A 267 -40.73 27.11 -34.94
N ASP A 268 -41.00 25.79 -35.02
CA ASP A 268 -42.19 25.05 -35.52
C ASP A 268 -42.07 24.71 -37.02
N ALA A 269 -42.57 23.59 -37.57
CA ALA A 269 -43.11 22.32 -37.03
C ALA A 269 -42.93 21.25 -38.15
N SER A 270 -43.02 19.93 -37.92
CA SER A 270 -44.28 19.13 -38.00
C SER A 270 -43.94 17.71 -38.52
N LEU A 271 -44.71 16.63 -38.35
CA LEU A 271 -45.81 16.26 -37.42
C LEU A 271 -45.99 14.71 -37.41
N GLN A 272 -46.43 14.17 -36.26
CA GLN A 272 -47.29 12.97 -36.03
C GLN A 272 -46.96 11.55 -36.57
N GLY A 273 -47.12 10.55 -35.69
CA GLY A 273 -47.25 9.13 -36.02
C GLY A 273 -47.19 8.20 -34.78
N THR A 274 -48.34 7.87 -34.18
CA THR A 274 -48.44 7.24 -32.84
C THR A 274 -48.51 5.70 -32.80
N ASN A 275 -48.07 5.13 -31.65
CA ASN A 275 -48.80 4.17 -30.78
C ASN A 275 -48.39 2.66 -30.58
N ILE A 276 -48.06 2.37 -29.30
CA ILE A 276 -48.38 1.17 -28.45
C ILE A 276 -47.61 -0.17 -28.66
N LYS A 277 -46.83 -0.60 -27.64
CA LYS A 277 -47.08 -1.83 -26.79
C LYS A 277 -46.02 -2.10 -25.67
N HIS A 278 -46.47 -1.95 -24.41
CA HIS A 278 -46.26 -2.77 -23.18
C HIS A 278 -45.07 -3.73 -22.91
N LYS A 279 -44.70 -3.78 -21.60
CA LYS A 279 -43.94 -4.81 -20.82
C LYS A 279 -42.41 -4.85 -21.09
N THR A 280 -41.47 -5.16 -20.17
CA THR A 280 -41.37 -5.47 -18.71
C THR A 280 -39.87 -5.38 -18.30
N VAL A 281 -39.38 -5.35 -17.05
CA VAL A 281 -39.95 -5.49 -15.68
C VAL A 281 -39.09 -4.66 -14.67
N ASP A 282 -39.58 -4.42 -13.45
CA ASP A 282 -38.75 -4.04 -12.28
C ASP A 282 -38.33 -5.29 -11.49
N GLN A 283 -37.08 -5.38 -11.02
CA GLN A 283 -36.80 -6.07 -9.76
C GLN A 283 -35.46 -5.73 -9.11
N ASP A 284 -35.52 -5.19 -7.89
CA ASP A 284 -34.43 -5.15 -6.92
C ASP A 284 -34.02 -6.56 -6.46
N CYS A 285 -32.76 -6.74 -6.07
CA CYS A 285 -32.32 -7.31 -4.77
C CYS A 285 -30.79 -7.19 -4.67
N GLN A 286 -30.24 -6.44 -3.71
CA GLN A 286 -30.12 -6.74 -2.28
C GLN A 286 -29.01 -7.75 -1.95
N TYR A 287 -28.14 -7.32 -1.04
CA TYR A 287 -27.14 -8.15 -0.36
C TYR A 287 -27.83 -9.30 0.40
N VAL A 288 -27.34 -10.52 0.19
CA VAL A 288 -27.84 -11.70 0.91
C VAL A 288 -27.18 -11.80 2.28
N THR A 289 -27.99 -11.63 3.32
CA THR A 289 -27.73 -12.15 4.67
C THR A 289 -27.98 -13.66 4.70
N SER A 290 -27.18 -14.42 5.45
CA SER A 290 -27.53 -15.79 5.84
C SER A 290 -27.23 -16.03 7.32
N GLU A 291 -28.29 -15.99 8.15
CA GLU A 291 -28.36 -16.72 9.40
C GLU A 291 -28.85 -18.15 9.13
N ASN A 292 -28.56 -19.11 10.02
CA ASN A 292 -29.54 -20.15 10.35
C ASN A 292 -29.25 -20.90 11.66
N ASN A 293 -30.32 -21.02 12.45
CA ASN A 293 -30.69 -22.11 13.36
C ASN A 293 -30.05 -22.23 14.78
N GLU A 294 -30.78 -21.68 15.75
CA GLU A 294 -30.98 -22.31 17.07
C GLU A 294 -31.98 -23.50 16.97
N THR A 295 -31.95 -24.43 17.94
CA THR A 295 -33.00 -24.62 18.98
C THR A 295 -33.09 -26.05 19.53
N VAL A 296 -33.05 -26.20 20.87
CA VAL A 296 -33.84 -27.19 21.64
C VAL A 296 -34.21 -26.61 23.02
N ILE A 297 -35.46 -26.15 23.16
CA ILE A 297 -36.46 -26.53 24.20
C ILE A 297 -35.94 -26.86 25.63
N SER A 298 -36.48 -26.36 26.76
CA SER A 298 -37.47 -25.30 27.09
C SER A 298 -37.59 -25.12 28.62
N ASN A 299 -38.44 -24.17 29.05
CA ASN A 299 -39.33 -24.17 30.24
C ASN A 299 -39.15 -23.17 31.41
N ILE A 300 -40.06 -22.17 31.40
CA ILE A 300 -41.09 -21.89 32.45
C ILE A 300 -40.68 -21.11 33.73
N LYS A 301 -41.18 -19.86 33.79
CA LYS A 301 -41.95 -19.15 34.88
C LYS A 301 -41.38 -19.12 36.32
N SER A 302 -41.63 -18.10 37.17
CA SER A 302 -42.20 -16.75 37.02
C SER A 302 -42.11 -15.96 38.34
N LYS A 303 -42.04 -14.62 38.26
CA LYS A 303 -42.59 -13.59 39.19
C LYS A 303 -42.79 -13.92 40.69
N ASP A 304 -42.19 -13.09 41.56
CA ASP A 304 -42.88 -12.01 42.32
C ASP A 304 -41.81 -11.14 43.04
N LYS A 305 -41.75 -9.81 42.81
CA LYS A 305 -42.47 -8.68 43.45
C LYS A 305 -41.98 -8.23 44.84
N LYS A 306 -41.46 -6.98 44.86
CA LYS A 306 -41.70 -5.89 45.86
C LYS A 306 -41.19 -6.11 47.31
N TYR A 307 -40.74 -5.11 48.08
CA TYR A 307 -40.57 -3.66 47.87
C TYR A 307 -39.64 -3.06 48.95
N LYS A 308 -38.97 -1.94 48.64
CA LYS A 308 -38.54 -0.81 49.54
C LYS A 308 -37.55 -1.07 50.69
N GLY A 309 -36.52 -0.21 50.76
CA GLY A 309 -35.67 0.01 51.93
C GLY A 309 -34.57 1.05 51.65
N THR A 310 -34.78 2.31 52.05
CA THR A 310 -33.89 3.44 51.79
C THR A 310 -32.93 3.76 52.93
N GLY A 311 -31.66 4.03 52.62
CA GLY A 311 -30.94 5.20 53.16
C GLY A 311 -29.96 5.02 54.35
N SER A 312 -29.11 6.06 54.48
CA SER A 312 -28.18 6.42 55.58
C SER A 312 -26.96 5.52 55.88
N THR A 313 -25.86 5.87 55.20
CA THR A 313 -24.60 6.38 55.78
C THR A 313 -24.47 6.42 57.32
N TRP A 314 -23.38 5.86 57.88
CA TRP A 314 -22.34 6.64 58.61
C TRP A 314 -21.12 5.79 59.04
N TYR A 315 -20.00 6.50 59.25
CA TYR A 315 -18.70 5.95 59.65
C TYR A 315 -18.68 5.44 61.09
N LYS A 316 -17.86 4.41 61.35
CA LYS A 316 -16.83 4.49 62.39
C LYS A 316 -15.70 3.48 62.17
N SER A 317 -14.48 3.93 62.42
CA SER A 317 -13.30 3.09 62.57
C SER A 317 -13.25 2.57 64.01
N GLU A 318 -12.80 1.33 64.22
CA GLU A 318 -11.83 1.02 65.28
C GLU A 318 -11.21 -0.37 65.11
N THR A 319 -10.00 -0.51 65.62
CA THR A 319 -9.12 -1.69 65.58
C THR A 319 -9.63 -2.86 66.42
N GLY A 320 -9.37 -4.09 65.97
CA GLY A 320 -9.53 -5.30 66.78
C GLY A 320 -8.99 -6.55 66.10
N ASP A 321 -7.83 -7.01 66.53
CA ASP A 321 -7.35 -8.37 66.24
C ASP A 321 -8.35 -9.42 66.72
N PHE A 322 -8.53 -10.52 65.97
CA PHE A 322 -8.61 -11.86 66.56
C PHE A 322 -8.42 -12.97 65.53
N ASN A 323 -7.46 -13.86 65.81
CA ASN A 323 -7.14 -15.08 65.07
C ASN A 323 -8.36 -15.91 64.63
N LYS A 324 -8.43 -16.28 63.35
CA LYS A 324 -9.11 -17.49 62.88
C LYS A 324 -8.23 -18.27 61.90
N LYS A 325 -8.19 -19.59 62.10
CA LYS A 325 -7.24 -20.53 61.48
C LYS A 325 -7.41 -20.64 59.97
N ALA A 326 -6.30 -20.90 59.28
CA ALA A 326 -6.22 -21.10 57.84
C ALA A 326 -7.05 -22.30 57.36
N SER A 327 -7.66 -22.14 56.18
CA SER A 327 -8.23 -23.22 55.36
C SER A 327 -7.29 -23.43 54.17
N ASN A 328 -6.43 -24.44 54.25
CA ASN A 328 -5.49 -24.77 53.17
C ASN A 328 -6.22 -25.49 52.02
N ASN A 329 -6.58 -24.74 50.98
CA ASN A 329 -6.56 -25.17 49.57
C ASN A 329 -6.92 -23.98 48.65
N LYS A 330 -5.92 -23.12 48.37
CA LYS A 330 -5.98 -22.13 47.29
C LYS A 330 -5.33 -22.74 46.04
N ASN A 331 -6.08 -22.88 44.94
CA ASN A 331 -5.57 -23.34 43.64
C ASN A 331 -4.84 -22.23 42.85
N TYR A 332 -4.27 -21.24 43.55
CA TYR A 332 -3.49 -20.15 42.98
C TYR A 332 -2.27 -19.88 43.87
N ILE A 333 -1.24 -19.28 43.27
CA ILE A 333 -0.07 -18.76 43.97
C ILE A 333 -0.45 -17.40 44.54
N ASP A 334 -0.32 -17.23 45.85
CA ASP A 334 -0.60 -15.96 46.52
C ASP A 334 0.71 -15.16 46.57
N TRP A 335 0.91 -14.27 45.60
CA TRP A 335 2.20 -13.59 45.39
C TRP A 335 2.63 -12.74 46.59
N GLU A 336 1.69 -12.11 47.32
CA GLU A 336 2.03 -11.41 48.56
C GLU A 336 2.48 -12.41 49.64
N HIS A 337 1.80 -13.56 49.77
CA HIS A 337 2.21 -14.59 50.72
C HIS A 337 3.56 -15.23 50.37
N LEU A 338 3.88 -15.41 49.09
CA LEU A 338 5.18 -15.90 48.63
C LEU A 338 6.31 -14.90 48.99
N ILE A 339 6.06 -13.59 48.87
CA ILE A 339 7.06 -12.55 49.20
C ILE A 339 7.29 -12.47 50.72
N TYR A 340 6.24 -12.56 51.54
CA TYR A 340 6.38 -12.43 53.00
C TYR A 340 6.71 -13.73 53.73
N ASN A 341 6.40 -14.89 53.15
CA ASN A 341 6.50 -16.19 53.82
C ASN A 341 7.01 -17.31 52.87
N GLU A 342 8.02 -16.97 52.07
CA GLU A 342 8.61 -17.77 50.98
C GLU A 342 8.76 -19.25 51.31
N LYS A 343 9.33 -19.61 52.46
CA LYS A 343 9.63 -21.01 52.82
C LYS A 343 8.37 -21.87 52.94
N ASP A 344 7.33 -21.37 53.60
CA ASP A 344 6.10 -22.13 53.83
C ASP A 344 5.32 -22.28 52.51
N GLU A 345 5.26 -21.23 51.70
CA GLU A 345 4.57 -21.26 50.40
C GLU A 345 5.33 -22.10 49.36
N MET A 346 6.67 -22.03 49.33
CA MET A 346 7.50 -22.93 48.52
C MET A 346 7.32 -24.39 48.92
N GLN A 347 7.25 -24.68 50.23
CA GLN A 347 7.00 -26.04 50.70
C GLN A 347 5.57 -26.51 50.40
N ARG A 348 4.57 -25.60 50.38
CA ARG A 348 3.22 -25.89 49.84
C ARG A 348 3.27 -26.25 48.36
N LEU A 349 3.96 -25.46 47.53
CA LEU A 349 4.06 -25.70 46.07
C LEU A 349 4.80 -27.00 45.73
N ILE A 350 5.84 -27.34 46.49
CA ILE A 350 6.52 -28.65 46.39
C ILE A 350 5.58 -29.79 46.81
N THR A 351 4.85 -29.64 47.92
CA THR A 351 3.89 -30.66 48.39
C THR A 351 2.70 -30.84 47.45
N GLN A 352 2.34 -29.80 46.69
CA GLN A 352 1.33 -29.84 45.62
C GLN A 352 1.88 -30.33 44.27
N GLY A 353 3.18 -30.66 44.17
CA GLY A 353 3.81 -31.16 42.94
C GLY A 353 3.98 -30.11 41.83
N ILE A 354 3.84 -28.83 42.17
CA ILE A 354 3.99 -27.70 41.22
C ILE A 354 5.47 -27.35 41.00
N ILE A 355 6.32 -27.64 41.98
CA ILE A 355 7.77 -27.37 41.94
C ILE A 355 8.53 -28.63 42.37
N ASP A 356 9.56 -29.01 41.63
CA ASP A 356 10.46 -30.10 41.99
C ASP A 356 11.46 -29.64 43.08
N PRO A 357 11.61 -30.34 44.21
CA PRO A 357 12.52 -29.95 45.28
C PRO A 357 14.00 -29.89 44.88
N SER A 358 14.40 -30.48 43.75
CA SER A 358 15.77 -30.41 43.21
C SER A 358 16.07 -29.12 42.44
N SER A 359 15.07 -28.29 42.14
CA SER A 359 15.17 -27.17 41.17
C SER A 359 15.51 -25.79 41.76
N GLN A 360 16.09 -25.71 42.96
CA GLN A 360 16.46 -24.43 43.58
C GLN A 360 17.84 -23.92 43.14
N PRO A 361 18.03 -22.61 42.90
CA PRO A 361 17.05 -21.52 43.05
C PRO A 361 16.13 -21.35 41.83
N LEU A 362 14.85 -21.06 42.06
CA LEU A 362 13.89 -20.76 41.00
C LEU A 362 13.80 -19.26 40.72
N THR A 363 13.78 -18.90 39.43
CA THR A 363 13.52 -17.55 38.96
C THR A 363 12.14 -17.50 38.31
N VAL A 364 11.21 -16.74 38.90
CA VAL A 364 9.87 -16.55 38.33
C VAL A 364 9.88 -15.37 37.36
N ASN A 365 9.81 -15.65 36.05
CA ASN A 365 9.58 -14.63 35.03
C ASN A 365 8.07 -14.37 34.89
N LEU A 366 7.59 -13.26 35.44
CA LEU A 366 6.21 -12.80 35.24
C LEU A 366 6.03 -12.27 33.80
N PRO A 367 4.90 -12.58 33.12
CA PRO A 367 4.65 -12.08 31.77
C PRO A 367 4.43 -10.55 31.79
N LEU A 368 5.39 -9.82 31.23
CA LEU A 368 5.29 -8.37 31.01
C LEU A 368 4.13 -8.04 30.07
N ILE A 369 3.33 -7.04 30.45
CA ILE A 369 2.26 -6.49 29.62
C ILE A 369 2.89 -5.84 28.38
N SER A 370 2.69 -6.47 27.21
CA SER A 370 2.95 -5.97 25.85
C SER A 370 4.29 -5.24 25.64
N LEU A 371 5.35 -6.01 25.40
CA LEU A 371 6.70 -5.53 25.07
C LEU A 371 6.78 -4.61 23.83
N GLU A 372 5.76 -4.57 22.98
CA GLU A 372 5.74 -3.80 21.73
C GLU A 372 5.46 -2.29 21.89
N ARG A 373 5.02 -1.83 23.07
CA ARG A 373 4.46 -0.46 23.23
C ARG A 373 5.18 0.42 24.25
N VAL A 374 6.34 -0.02 24.75
CA VAL A 374 7.03 0.65 25.86
C VAL A 374 8.54 0.74 25.55
N GLY A 375 9.06 1.96 25.48
CA GLY A 375 10.51 2.20 25.36
C GLY A 375 11.28 1.76 26.62
N PRO A 376 12.62 1.67 26.54
CA PRO A 376 13.44 1.10 27.62
C PRO A 376 13.40 1.96 28.92
N GLY A 377 12.58 1.56 29.88
CA GLY A 377 12.65 2.07 31.26
C GLY A 377 11.34 2.39 31.98
N HIS A 378 10.18 2.15 31.38
CA HIS A 378 8.91 2.49 32.03
C HIS A 378 8.44 1.44 33.04
N ALA A 379 8.28 1.88 34.30
CA ALA A 379 7.44 1.23 35.30
C ALA A 379 6.30 2.21 35.65
N PHE A 380 5.11 1.93 35.11
CA PHE A 380 3.85 2.69 35.26
C PHE A 380 3.81 4.09 34.60
N SER A 381 2.92 4.23 33.60
CA SER A 381 2.47 5.55 33.11
C SER A 381 1.63 6.25 34.19
N PRO A 382 1.94 7.51 34.57
CA PRO A 382 1.20 8.24 35.61
C PRO A 382 -0.18 8.74 35.15
N PHE A 383 -0.49 8.60 33.85
CA PHE A 383 -1.69 9.15 33.23
C PHE A 383 -2.84 8.16 33.10
N ILE A 384 -4.05 8.66 33.37
CA ILE A 384 -5.29 8.13 32.82
C ILE A 384 -5.44 8.68 31.40
N LEU A 385 -5.41 7.78 30.42
CA LEU A 385 -5.59 8.09 28.99
C LEU A 385 -7.08 8.25 28.65
N ASN A 386 -7.40 9.29 27.90
CA ASN A 386 -8.73 9.60 27.37
C ASN A 386 -9.90 9.46 28.36
N PRO A 387 -9.85 10.13 29.54
CA PRO A 387 -10.91 10.01 30.54
C PRO A 387 -12.18 10.77 30.11
N ALA A 388 -13.35 10.16 30.36
CA ALA A 388 -14.64 10.64 29.83
C ALA A 388 -15.16 11.95 30.46
N ASP A 389 -14.52 12.46 31.52
CA ASP A 389 -14.83 13.74 32.16
C ASP A 389 -14.20 14.94 31.44
N ILE A 390 -13.12 14.73 30.67
CA ILE A 390 -12.53 15.75 29.81
C ILE A 390 -13.32 15.82 28.50
N ARG A 391 -14.10 16.89 28.32
CA ARG A 391 -14.90 17.13 27.10
C ARG A 391 -14.73 18.55 26.61
N ILE A 392 -14.66 18.68 25.29
CA ILE A 392 -14.60 19.95 24.57
C ILE A 392 -15.79 19.96 23.61
N PHE A 393 -16.46 21.10 23.52
CA PHE A 393 -17.68 21.25 22.71
C PHE A 393 -17.77 22.66 22.13
N ILE A 394 -18.48 22.83 21.03
CA ILE A 394 -18.73 24.15 20.43
C ILE A 394 -20.02 24.71 21.03
N LYS A 395 -19.97 25.96 21.52
CA LYS A 395 -21.12 26.76 21.95
C LYS A 395 -21.40 27.81 20.87
N THR A 396 -22.65 27.95 20.47
CA THR A 396 -23.09 28.89 19.42
C THR A 396 -23.94 29.99 20.05
N THR A 397 -23.87 31.23 19.54
CA THR A 397 -24.68 32.35 20.08
C THR A 397 -26.04 32.49 19.40
N SER A 398 -26.35 31.68 18.39
CA SER A 398 -27.62 31.67 17.66
C SER A 398 -27.88 30.28 17.05
N PRO A 399 -29.11 29.74 17.09
CA PRO A 399 -29.44 28.49 16.40
C PRO A 399 -29.60 28.66 14.87
N ASP A 400 -30.00 29.85 14.38
CA ASP A 400 -30.45 30.04 12.98
C ASP A 400 -29.37 30.57 12.00
N VAL A 401 -28.09 30.30 12.28
CA VAL A 401 -26.98 30.77 11.42
C VAL A 401 -26.02 29.61 11.13
N GLY A 402 -26.19 28.99 9.96
CA GLY A 402 -25.49 27.76 9.49
C GLY A 402 -23.96 27.84 9.29
N TRP A 403 -23.29 28.79 9.96
CA TRP A 403 -21.84 28.90 10.03
C TRP A 403 -21.23 28.07 11.17
N SER A 404 -22.00 27.78 12.23
CA SER A 404 -21.54 26.98 13.37
C SER A 404 -21.72 25.48 13.21
N GLU A 405 -22.60 25.03 12.30
CA GLU A 405 -22.95 23.61 12.12
C GLU A 405 -21.85 22.79 11.43
N ASN A 406 -20.88 23.45 10.80
CA ASN A 406 -19.90 22.81 9.92
C ASN A 406 -18.56 22.49 10.59
N TYR A 407 -18.27 23.03 11.78
CA TYR A 407 -17.01 22.74 12.50
C TYR A 407 -17.19 21.58 13.48
N MET A 408 -16.27 20.62 13.45
CA MET A 408 -16.25 19.47 14.34
C MET A 408 -14.97 19.46 15.19
N ILE A 409 -15.11 19.02 16.44
CA ILE A 409 -13.97 18.76 17.33
C ILE A 409 -13.59 17.29 17.20
N LYS A 410 -12.37 17.04 16.73
CA LYS A 410 -11.73 15.74 16.79
C LYS A 410 -10.72 15.72 17.93
N ASN A 411 -11.07 15.07 19.04
CA ASN A 411 -10.12 14.85 20.14
C ASN A 411 -8.98 13.94 19.66
N LEU A 412 -7.75 14.29 20.01
CA LEU A 412 -6.54 13.54 19.64
C LEU A 412 -5.90 12.87 20.85
N LEU A 413 -5.79 13.58 21.97
CA LEU A 413 -5.21 13.08 23.21
C LEU A 413 -5.80 13.83 24.41
N CYS A 414 -6.37 13.12 25.38
CA CYS A 414 -6.64 13.67 26.71
C CYS A 414 -5.85 12.89 27.76
N LEU A 415 -5.14 13.60 28.65
CA LEU A 415 -4.42 13.00 29.78
C LEU A 415 -4.92 13.60 31.08
N LYS A 416 -4.97 12.77 32.13
CA LYS A 416 -5.21 13.20 33.51
C LYS A 416 -4.26 12.49 34.45
N ILE A 417 -3.56 13.23 35.32
CA ILE A 417 -2.64 12.64 36.30
C ILE A 417 -3.45 11.90 37.37
N ASN A 418 -3.07 10.66 37.68
CA ASN A 418 -3.82 9.80 38.59
C ASN A 418 -3.53 10.09 40.07
N ALA A 419 -4.32 10.97 40.68
CA ALA A 419 -4.20 11.37 42.10
C ALA A 419 -4.77 10.32 43.11
N GLY A 420 -4.51 9.02 42.89
CA GLY A 420 -5.11 7.92 43.65
C GLY A 420 -4.60 7.75 45.09
N ASN A 421 -5.53 7.83 46.06
CA ASN A 421 -5.45 7.37 47.46
C ASN A 421 -4.04 7.15 48.07
N ASN A 422 -3.48 8.19 48.70
CA ASN A 422 -2.42 8.21 49.74
C ASN A 422 -1.08 7.48 49.51
N ASN A 423 -0.97 6.53 48.58
CA ASN A 423 0.20 5.71 48.32
C ASN A 423 0.99 6.20 47.10
N ALA A 424 0.45 7.14 46.32
CA ALA A 424 1.19 7.91 45.31
C ALA A 424 2.18 8.93 45.91
N LYS A 425 2.69 8.67 47.13
CA LYS A 425 3.84 9.36 47.73
C LYS A 425 5.14 8.64 47.33
N VAL A 426 5.41 8.54 46.03
CA VAL A 426 6.78 8.28 45.58
C VAL A 426 7.58 9.56 45.85
N ASN A 427 8.42 9.53 46.89
CA ASN A 427 9.31 10.62 47.33
C ASN A 427 8.64 11.95 47.78
N GLY A 428 7.32 12.00 47.96
CA GLY A 428 6.62 13.17 48.55
C GLY A 428 6.48 14.39 47.63
N ILE A 429 6.85 14.28 46.35
CA ILE A 429 6.65 15.31 45.33
C ILE A 429 5.29 15.04 44.66
N LEU A 430 4.40 16.04 44.66
CA LEU A 430 3.14 15.95 43.93
C LEU A 430 3.41 16.04 42.42
N GLU A 431 3.06 15.01 41.66
CA GLU A 431 3.21 15.04 40.21
C GLU A 431 2.15 15.96 39.57
N ILE A 432 2.62 16.96 38.81
CA ILE A 432 1.80 17.95 38.11
C ILE A 432 2.39 18.21 36.74
N PHE A 433 1.55 18.65 35.79
CA PHE A 433 2.05 19.18 34.53
C PHE A 433 2.74 20.53 34.74
N LYS A 434 3.99 20.63 34.28
CA LYS A 434 4.82 21.85 34.40
C LYS A 434 4.77 22.67 33.12
N CYS A 435 4.98 22.03 31.97
CA CYS A 435 5.09 22.66 30.66
C CYS A 435 4.40 21.84 29.57
N MET A 436 4.02 22.55 28.51
CA MET A 436 3.48 22.05 27.25
C MET A 436 4.11 22.89 26.14
N VAL A 437 4.44 22.27 25.01
CA VAL A 437 4.92 22.93 23.79
C VAL A 437 4.36 22.17 22.58
N LEU A 438 3.57 22.83 21.75
CA LEU A 438 3.23 22.39 20.40
C LEU A 438 4.28 22.88 19.40
N LYS A 439 4.67 22.02 18.46
CA LYS A 439 5.59 22.37 17.38
C LYS A 439 5.18 21.73 16.05
N PRO A 440 4.94 22.51 14.98
CA PRO A 440 4.58 21.96 13.68
C PRO A 440 5.80 21.37 12.98
N LEU A 441 5.59 20.31 12.21
CA LEU A 441 6.63 19.65 11.43
C LEU A 441 6.36 19.86 9.93
N TYR A 442 7.01 20.89 9.37
CA TYR A 442 6.95 21.20 7.94
C TYR A 442 8.09 20.51 7.19
N MET A 443 7.75 19.73 6.17
CA MET A 443 8.70 18.98 5.33
C MET A 443 9.18 19.82 4.15
N LYS A 444 10.43 19.60 3.68
CA LYS A 444 10.97 20.29 2.49
C LYS A 444 10.29 19.94 1.17
N LYS A 445 9.47 18.90 1.16
CA LYS A 445 8.64 18.48 0.02
C LYS A 445 7.17 18.56 0.43
N GLU A 446 6.30 18.86 -0.52
CA GLU A 446 4.85 18.75 -0.31
C GLU A 446 4.52 17.31 0.11
N CYS A 447 3.85 17.17 1.25
CA CYS A 447 3.53 15.88 1.87
C CYS A 447 2.04 15.76 2.23
N ASN A 448 1.26 16.81 2.00
CA ASN A 448 -0.15 16.86 2.33
C ASN A 448 -0.95 17.52 1.21
N THR A 449 -1.79 16.75 0.55
CA THR A 449 -2.69 17.21 -0.52
C THR A 449 -4.05 17.72 0.01
N THR A 450 -4.40 17.42 1.26
CA THR A 450 -5.70 17.72 1.89
C THR A 450 -5.84 19.17 2.37
N GLY A 451 -5.70 20.14 1.46
CA GLY A 451 -5.75 21.55 1.86
C GLY A 451 -5.47 22.62 0.82
N VAL A 452 -5.74 22.41 -0.47
CA VAL A 452 -5.56 23.47 -1.50
C VAL A 452 -6.64 24.58 -1.40
N LYS A 453 -7.69 24.36 -0.60
CA LYS A 453 -8.77 25.35 -0.38
C LYS A 453 -8.51 26.24 0.83
N LYS A 454 -8.82 27.53 0.65
CA LYS A 454 -8.67 28.58 1.67
C LYS A 454 -9.50 28.27 2.92
N SER A 455 -8.81 27.90 4.01
CA SER A 455 -9.38 27.76 5.35
C SER A 455 -8.85 28.87 6.27
N MET A 456 -9.66 29.32 7.23
CA MET A 456 -9.23 30.25 8.28
C MET A 456 -8.13 29.63 9.18
N LEU A 457 -8.17 28.31 9.38
CA LEU A 457 -7.29 27.61 10.32
C LEU A 457 -6.06 26.98 9.65
N ARG A 458 -5.99 26.92 8.32
CA ARG A 458 -4.85 26.31 7.61
C ARG A 458 -4.14 27.36 6.78
N SER A 459 -2.85 27.59 7.04
CA SER A 459 -2.00 28.51 6.28
C SER A 459 -1.58 27.94 4.93
N ASP A 460 -1.02 28.76 4.04
CA ASP A 460 -0.46 28.31 2.75
C ASP A 460 0.67 27.27 2.89
N LYS A 461 1.26 27.18 4.10
CA LYS A 461 2.31 26.22 4.49
C LYS A 461 1.75 24.84 4.84
N TYR A 462 0.43 24.70 5.03
CA TYR A 462 -0.23 23.46 5.44
C TYR A 462 0.01 22.27 4.47
N ARG A 463 0.22 22.52 3.17
CA ARG A 463 0.62 21.49 2.18
C ARG A 463 1.95 20.79 2.49
N TYR A 464 2.82 21.46 3.25
CA TYR A 464 4.11 20.96 3.73
C TYR A 464 4.01 20.40 5.15
N LEU A 465 2.86 20.52 5.83
CA LEU A 465 2.67 20.03 7.19
C LEU A 465 2.51 18.50 7.18
N GLN A 466 3.50 17.80 7.72
CA GLN A 466 3.40 16.35 7.96
C GLN A 466 2.58 16.06 9.23
N GLY A 467 2.71 16.91 10.25
CA GLY A 467 1.94 16.82 11.49
C GLY A 467 2.45 17.79 12.57
N ILE A 468 1.94 17.64 13.79
CA ILE A 468 2.30 18.47 14.93
C ILE A 468 2.81 17.59 16.07
N SER A 469 3.99 17.92 16.58
CA SER A 469 4.54 17.33 17.80
C SER A 469 4.05 18.09 19.02
N CYS A 470 3.60 17.37 20.04
CA CYS A 470 3.22 17.90 21.34
C CYS A 470 4.18 17.34 22.38
N PHE A 471 4.94 18.22 23.02
CA PHE A 471 5.82 17.87 24.12
C PHE A 471 5.21 18.37 25.42
N ILE A 472 5.06 17.47 26.40
CA ILE A 472 4.55 17.78 27.72
C ILE A 472 5.52 17.32 28.80
N CYS A 473 5.50 17.97 29.96
CA CYS A 473 6.36 17.60 31.08
C CYS A 473 5.56 17.47 32.37
N THR A 474 5.75 16.37 33.08
CA THR A 474 5.46 16.30 34.51
C THR A 474 6.62 16.92 35.29
N THR A 475 6.75 16.65 36.59
CA THR A 475 7.84 17.21 37.40
C THR A 475 9.19 16.53 37.12
N GLN A 476 9.22 15.25 36.71
CA GLN A 476 10.45 14.45 36.54
C GLN A 476 10.66 13.92 35.11
N GLU A 477 9.61 13.83 34.30
CA GLU A 477 9.69 13.27 32.95
C GLU A 477 9.02 14.17 31.90
N GLY A 478 9.58 14.16 30.69
CA GLY A 478 8.97 14.72 29.48
C GLY A 478 8.44 13.63 28.56
N TYR A 479 7.32 13.87 27.89
CA TYR A 479 6.69 12.93 26.96
C TYR A 479 6.43 13.62 25.61
N LEU A 480 6.94 13.01 24.53
CA LEU A 480 6.79 13.52 23.17
C LEU A 480 5.72 12.72 22.42
N TYR A 481 4.65 13.38 22.02
CA TYR A 481 3.61 12.88 21.13
C TYR A 481 3.73 13.52 19.75
N HIS A 482 3.14 12.90 18.74
CA HIS A 482 3.00 13.50 17.42
C HIS A 482 1.67 13.10 16.77
N PHE A 483 1.03 14.06 16.10
CA PHE A 483 -0.25 13.90 15.43
C PHE A 483 -0.10 14.24 13.95
N ALA A 484 -0.26 13.25 13.06
CA ALA A 484 -0.12 13.45 11.63
C ALA A 484 -1.27 14.30 11.06
N ALA A 485 -0.97 15.16 10.10
CA ALA A 485 -1.96 16.07 9.49
C ALA A 485 -2.98 15.34 8.61
N ALA A 486 -2.56 14.24 7.96
CA ALA A 486 -3.38 13.44 7.05
C ALA A 486 -4.21 12.33 7.74
N SER A 487 -3.92 11.96 9.00
CA SER A 487 -4.62 10.84 9.65
C SER A 487 -6.02 11.24 10.14
N SER A 488 -7.05 10.66 9.52
CA SER A 488 -8.47 10.81 9.92
C SER A 488 -8.84 9.97 11.15
N SER A 489 -8.08 8.92 11.50
CA SER A 489 -8.26 8.13 12.73
C SER A 489 -8.00 8.93 14.02
N SER A 490 -8.72 8.60 15.10
CA SER A 490 -8.77 9.37 16.37
C SER A 490 -8.20 8.62 17.58
N VAL A 491 -7.48 7.50 17.38
CA VAL A 491 -7.27 6.51 18.46
C VAL A 491 -5.79 6.25 18.82
N ASP A 492 -4.83 6.36 17.89
CA ASP A 492 -3.43 5.97 18.15
C ASP A 492 -2.49 7.13 18.51
N ALA A 493 -2.84 7.88 19.55
CA ALA A 493 -1.96 8.88 20.17
C ALA A 493 -0.84 8.21 20.99
N THR A 494 0.08 7.56 20.29
CA THR A 494 1.23 6.89 20.90
C THR A 494 2.29 7.89 21.37
N CYS A 495 2.81 7.70 22.58
CA CYS A 495 3.99 8.44 23.05
C CYS A 495 5.21 7.93 22.27
N LEU A 496 5.89 8.82 21.55
CA LEU A 496 7.05 8.49 20.74
C LEU A 496 8.29 8.23 21.58
N THR A 497 8.46 8.99 22.67
CA THR A 497 9.66 8.96 23.50
C THR A 497 9.42 9.64 24.85
N THR A 498 9.96 9.05 25.92
CA THR A 498 10.02 9.68 27.24
C THR A 498 11.43 10.22 27.50
N TYR A 499 11.52 11.38 28.15
CA TYR A 499 12.74 12.12 28.47
C TYR A 499 12.89 12.19 29.99
N PRO A 500 13.76 11.35 30.60
CA PRO A 500 14.01 11.41 32.03
C PRO A 500 14.92 12.61 32.35
N PHE A 501 14.43 13.56 33.13
CA PHE A 501 15.22 14.71 33.60
C PHE A 501 16.15 14.32 34.75
N THR A 502 17.26 15.04 34.95
CA THR A 502 18.19 14.70 36.05
C THR A 502 17.76 15.29 37.39
N ALA A 503 16.87 16.29 37.37
CA ALA A 503 16.26 16.93 38.53
C ALA A 503 14.89 17.53 38.16
N PRO A 504 14.07 18.00 39.12
CA PRO A 504 12.76 18.57 38.84
C PRO A 504 12.78 19.68 37.78
N VAL A 505 11.90 19.60 36.78
CA VAL A 505 11.85 20.54 35.65
C VAL A 505 10.98 21.77 35.94
N HIS A 506 11.48 22.94 35.56
CA HIS A 506 10.78 24.22 35.63
C HIS A 506 10.21 24.62 34.27
N HIS A 507 11.07 24.62 33.26
CA HIS A 507 10.79 25.10 31.91
C HIS A 507 11.48 24.25 30.86
N VAL A 508 10.90 24.17 29.66
CA VAL A 508 11.49 23.47 28.51
C VAL A 508 11.41 24.32 27.26
N ALA A 509 12.37 24.15 26.35
CA ALA A 509 12.39 24.73 25.03
C ALA A 509 12.65 23.61 24.01
N LEU A 510 11.69 23.39 23.12
CA LEU A 510 11.82 22.40 22.04
C LEU A 510 12.44 23.08 20.82
N GLU A 511 13.76 22.95 20.67
CA GLU A 511 14.49 23.34 19.46
C GLU A 511 14.11 22.39 18.30
N HIS A 512 14.73 22.51 17.14
CA HIS A 512 14.39 21.70 15.97
C HIS A 512 15.07 20.33 15.95
N THR A 513 16.22 20.23 16.59
CA THR A 513 17.07 19.03 16.65
C THR A 513 17.34 18.56 18.08
N VAL A 514 17.16 19.44 19.07
CA VAL A 514 17.47 19.23 20.49
C VAL A 514 16.26 19.63 21.36
N LEU A 515 16.08 18.95 22.49
CA LEU A 515 15.23 19.41 23.59
C LEU A 515 16.11 20.05 24.66
N HIS A 516 15.80 21.27 25.09
CA HIS A 516 16.43 21.87 26.27
C HIS A 516 15.47 21.88 27.44
N ALA A 517 15.92 21.43 28.61
CA ALA A 517 15.15 21.40 29.84
C ALA A 517 15.90 22.14 30.95
N LEU A 518 15.24 23.11 31.58
CA LEU A 518 15.74 23.82 32.74
C LEU A 518 15.22 23.11 34.00
N THR A 519 16.11 22.41 34.68
CA THR A 519 15.86 21.69 35.93
C THR A 519 16.45 22.41 37.13
N GLU A 520 16.18 21.92 38.34
CA GLU A 520 16.88 22.38 39.56
C GLU A 520 18.42 22.20 39.49
N ALA A 521 18.93 21.27 38.67
CA ALA A 521 20.36 21.04 38.48
C ALA A 521 21.00 21.98 37.43
N GLY A 522 20.21 22.58 36.54
CA GLY A 522 20.68 23.51 35.50
C GLY A 522 19.99 23.33 34.16
N LEU A 523 20.68 23.70 33.08
CA LEU A 523 20.20 23.52 31.71
C LEU A 523 20.72 22.20 31.14
N GLU A 524 19.79 21.27 30.93
CA GLU A 524 19.96 19.97 30.30
C GLU A 524 19.60 20.07 28.80
N SER A 525 20.26 19.29 27.95
CA SER A 525 20.03 19.28 26.49
C SER A 525 20.07 17.86 25.95
N TYR A 526 19.01 17.43 25.27
CA TYR A 526 18.73 16.05 24.88
C TYR A 526 18.53 15.87 23.37
N THR A 527 18.93 14.72 22.81
CA THR A 527 18.65 14.38 21.42
C THR A 527 17.18 14.06 21.16
N LEU A 528 16.66 14.44 19.99
CA LEU A 528 15.28 14.17 19.58
C LEU A 528 15.14 12.91 18.72
N ARG A 529 14.13 12.08 19.02
CA ARG A 529 13.77 10.89 18.20
C ARG A 529 12.70 11.13 17.13
N LEU A 530 12.31 12.39 16.89
CA LEU A 530 11.29 12.76 15.90
C LEU A 530 11.64 12.30 14.47
N SER A 531 12.93 12.26 14.12
CA SER A 531 13.39 11.75 12.81
C SER A 531 12.93 10.33 12.52
N HIS A 532 12.97 9.43 13.51
CA HIS A 532 12.60 8.03 13.34
C HIS A 532 11.09 7.87 13.08
N HIS A 533 10.28 8.77 13.64
CA HIS A 533 8.85 8.82 13.39
C HIS A 533 8.53 9.26 11.95
N ILE A 534 9.25 10.26 11.42
CA ILE A 534 9.13 10.68 10.01
C ILE A 534 9.42 9.49 9.07
N VAL A 535 10.44 8.68 9.39
CA VAL A 535 10.78 7.47 8.61
C VAL A 535 9.58 6.52 8.53
N LYS A 536 9.03 6.13 9.68
CA LYS A 536 7.93 5.15 9.78
C LYS A 536 6.68 5.54 8.97
N LEU A 537 6.41 6.84 8.85
CA LEU A 537 5.28 7.37 8.07
C LEU A 537 5.55 7.51 6.57
N SER A 538 6.82 7.49 6.15
CA SER A 538 7.21 7.62 4.74
C SER A 538 7.19 6.29 3.96
N ASN A 539 6.67 5.21 4.55
CA ASN A 539 6.74 3.82 4.05
C ASN A 539 5.96 3.50 2.76
N ASN A 540 5.46 4.49 2.02
CA ASN A 540 4.84 4.26 0.72
C ASN A 540 5.90 4.33 -0.40
N THR A 541 6.13 3.18 -1.06
CA THR A 541 6.75 2.92 -2.38
C THR A 541 8.23 2.46 -2.51
N ASP A 542 9.17 2.75 -1.60
CA ASP A 542 10.60 2.33 -1.76
C ASP A 542 11.18 1.70 -0.47
N GLY A 543 11.02 0.37 -0.29
CA GLY A 543 11.41 -0.33 0.94
C GLY A 543 12.91 -0.27 1.32
N THR A 544 13.81 -0.06 0.36
CA THR A 544 15.27 -0.02 0.56
C THR A 544 15.86 1.35 0.89
N ARG A 545 15.04 2.41 1.03
CA ARG A 545 15.52 3.79 1.29
C ARG A 545 15.12 4.36 2.67
N VAL A 546 14.43 3.56 3.48
CA VAL A 546 13.62 4.03 4.62
C VAL A 546 14.05 3.36 5.93
N THR A 547 15.35 3.11 6.09
CA THR A 547 15.94 2.54 7.32
C THR A 547 16.30 3.64 8.33
N CYS A 548 16.23 3.33 9.64
CA CYS A 548 16.59 4.23 10.74
C CYS A 548 17.24 3.41 11.88
N PRO A 549 18.00 4.04 12.81
CA PRO A 549 18.50 3.37 14.01
C PRO A 549 17.37 2.86 14.92
N SER A 550 17.70 2.01 15.90
CA SER A 550 16.70 1.41 16.77
C SER A 550 16.02 2.44 17.69
N MET A 551 14.69 2.36 17.75
CA MET A 551 13.84 3.10 18.70
C MET A 551 13.88 2.53 20.13
N ILE A 552 14.47 1.35 20.32
CA ILE A 552 14.60 0.67 21.62
C ILE A 552 15.80 1.21 22.41
N GLU A 553 16.56 2.16 21.86
CA GLU A 553 17.68 2.78 22.56
C GLU A 553 17.24 4.01 23.39
N PRO A 554 17.83 4.20 24.59
CA PRO A 554 17.57 5.40 25.39
C PRO A 554 18.10 6.64 24.68
N ILE A 555 17.46 7.78 24.91
CA ILE A 555 17.97 9.09 24.46
C ILE A 555 19.32 9.45 25.10
N SER A 556 20.04 10.38 24.47
CA SER A 556 21.30 10.93 25.01
C SER A 556 21.11 12.34 25.57
N LEU A 557 21.62 12.57 26.79
CA LEU A 557 21.85 13.90 27.38
C LEU A 557 23.17 14.43 26.82
N ILE A 558 23.08 15.32 25.83
CA ILE A 558 24.22 15.87 25.09
C ILE A 558 24.83 17.14 25.69
N GLY A 559 24.13 17.78 26.64
CA GLY A 559 24.62 18.95 27.35
C GLY A 559 24.04 19.06 28.75
N LEU A 560 24.87 19.45 29.71
CA LEU A 560 24.49 19.73 31.09
C LEU A 560 25.33 20.92 31.57
N ARG A 561 24.70 22.05 31.87
CA ARG A 561 25.39 23.25 32.39
C ARG A 561 24.62 23.82 33.59
N PRO A 562 25.25 23.97 34.77
CA PRO A 562 24.58 24.55 35.94
C PRO A 562 24.35 26.04 35.73
N PHE A 563 23.15 26.52 36.08
CA PHE A 563 22.81 27.93 36.13
C PHE A 563 22.03 28.20 37.43
N LEU A 564 22.40 29.28 38.13
CA LEU A 564 21.81 29.62 39.43
C LEU A 564 20.70 30.67 39.27
N GLY A 565 19.61 30.51 40.04
CA GLY A 565 18.54 31.50 40.14
C GLY A 565 17.69 31.70 38.89
N ILE A 566 17.79 30.83 37.87
CA ILE A 566 17.00 30.97 36.63
C ILE A 566 15.50 30.78 36.92
N GLN A 567 14.72 31.80 36.57
CA GLN A 567 13.26 31.82 36.72
C GLN A 567 12.52 31.54 35.41
N LYS A 568 13.16 31.78 34.25
CA LYS A 568 12.55 31.66 32.92
C LYS A 568 13.55 31.18 31.88
N LEU A 569 13.05 30.36 30.96
CA LEU A 569 13.73 29.88 29.75
C LEU A 569 12.88 30.30 28.55
N LEU A 570 13.50 30.97 27.58
CA LEU A 570 12.95 31.28 26.27
C LEU A 570 13.93 30.78 25.19
N HIS A 571 13.44 30.58 23.97
CA HIS A 571 14.31 30.26 22.84
C HIS A 571 13.88 31.02 21.59
N THR A 572 14.87 31.28 20.74
CA THR A 572 14.72 31.78 19.38
C THR A 572 15.32 30.74 18.43
N ARG A 573 15.62 31.10 17.17
CA ARG A 573 16.29 30.20 16.23
C ARG A 573 17.76 30.04 16.57
N ASN A 574 18.44 31.13 16.95
CA ASN A 574 19.89 31.12 17.21
C ASN A 574 20.27 31.30 18.69
N TYR A 575 19.34 31.64 19.59
CA TYR A 575 19.65 31.89 21.00
C TYR A 575 18.70 31.20 21.98
N ILE A 576 19.25 30.67 23.07
CA ILE A 576 18.52 30.38 24.31
C ILE A 576 18.67 31.58 25.24
N ILE A 577 17.55 32.09 25.77
CA ILE A 577 17.55 33.17 26.75
C ILE A 577 17.16 32.60 28.11
N LEU A 578 18.02 32.81 29.13
CA LEU A 578 17.75 32.50 30.53
C LEU A 578 17.60 33.79 31.31
N LEU A 579 16.50 33.97 32.04
CA LEU A 579 16.36 35.09 32.98
C LEU A 579 16.56 34.60 34.41
N ALA A 580 17.57 35.14 35.08
CA ALA A 580 17.93 34.86 36.46
C ALA A 580 17.44 35.96 37.39
N LYS A 581 16.97 35.58 38.58
CA LYS A 581 16.72 36.49 39.69
C LYS A 581 17.75 36.25 40.79
N ALA A 582 18.54 37.28 41.09
CA ALA A 582 19.34 37.40 42.30
C ALA A 582 18.60 38.30 43.30
N ASP A 583 19.09 38.39 44.54
CA ASP A 583 18.37 39.01 45.67
C ASP A 583 17.78 40.39 45.37
N ASN A 584 18.52 41.24 44.63
CA ASN A 584 18.14 42.62 44.29
C ASN A 584 18.23 42.94 42.78
N SER A 585 18.40 41.96 41.89
CA SER A 585 18.56 42.23 40.45
C SER A 585 18.13 41.07 39.56
N TRP A 586 17.65 41.40 38.36
CA TRP A 586 17.43 40.43 37.29
C TRP A 586 18.58 40.48 36.28
N THR A 587 18.97 39.31 35.79
CA THR A 587 20.06 39.15 34.81
C THR A 587 19.57 38.29 33.65
N MET A 588 19.75 38.79 32.43
CA MET A 588 19.47 38.07 31.20
C MET A 588 20.78 37.46 30.66
N TYR A 589 20.76 36.15 30.43
CA TYR A 589 21.78 35.43 29.68
C TYR A 589 21.26 35.10 28.29
N SER A 590 21.95 35.55 27.24
CA SER A 590 21.72 35.08 25.86
C SER A 590 22.82 34.11 25.47
N LEU A 591 22.45 32.84 25.28
CA LEU A 591 23.34 31.72 24.95
C LEU A 591 23.21 31.42 23.45
N ASN A 592 24.32 31.57 22.72
CA ASN A 592 24.33 31.40 21.27
C ASN A 592 24.39 29.90 20.91
N LEU A 593 23.38 29.41 20.19
CA LEU A 593 23.22 28.00 19.85
C LEU A 593 24.28 27.51 18.84
N PRO A 594 24.85 26.31 19.02
CA PRO A 594 25.65 25.70 17.99
C PRO A 594 24.79 25.37 16.77
N LYS A 595 25.37 25.48 15.57
CA LYS A 595 24.73 24.94 14.37
C LYS A 595 24.71 23.41 14.42
N PHE A 596 23.73 22.78 13.79
CA PHE A 596 23.58 21.33 13.77
C PHE A 596 24.82 20.59 13.21
N GLU A 597 25.61 21.22 12.31
CA GLU A 597 26.86 20.61 11.85
C GLU A 597 27.91 20.53 12.95
N ASN A 598 27.99 21.53 13.84
CA ASN A 598 28.93 21.53 14.95
C ASN A 598 28.60 20.39 15.92
N VAL A 599 27.32 20.29 16.32
CA VAL A 599 26.83 19.21 17.20
C VAL A 599 27.07 17.84 16.56
N TYR A 600 26.83 17.70 15.25
CA TYR A 600 27.13 16.46 14.51
C TYR A 600 28.62 16.08 14.58
N PHE A 601 29.54 17.02 14.33
CA PHE A 601 30.97 16.75 14.40
C PHE A 601 31.44 16.47 15.83
N ASP A 602 30.91 17.14 16.84
CA ASP A 602 31.23 16.90 18.25
C ASP A 602 30.74 15.52 18.70
N ILE A 603 29.53 15.10 18.30
CA ILE A 603 29.05 13.71 18.49
C ILE A 603 29.97 12.71 17.79
N LEU A 604 30.36 12.95 16.53
CA LEU A 604 31.28 12.04 15.81
C LEU A 604 32.66 11.94 16.47
N ASN A 605 33.18 13.03 17.00
CA ASN A 605 34.46 13.05 17.70
C ASN A 605 34.38 12.27 19.02
N ALA A 606 33.31 12.44 19.81
CA ALA A 606 33.05 11.61 20.98
C ALA A 606 32.88 10.13 20.60
N ALA A 607 32.16 9.82 19.52
CA ALA A 607 31.97 8.46 19.03
C ALA A 607 33.31 7.77 18.70
N ARG A 608 34.21 8.45 17.97
CA ARG A 608 35.53 7.92 17.57
C ARG A 608 36.35 7.41 18.76
N ASN A 609 36.28 8.07 19.90
CA ASN A 609 36.98 7.65 21.14
C ASN A 609 36.46 6.31 21.70
N HIS A 610 35.22 5.95 21.39
CA HIS A 610 34.59 4.69 21.80
C HIS A 610 34.67 3.58 20.74
N LYS A 611 35.21 3.84 19.54
CA LYS A 611 35.19 2.90 18.41
C LYS A 611 35.84 1.54 18.72
N SER A 612 36.89 1.52 19.55
CA SER A 612 37.56 0.28 19.99
C SER A 612 37.17 -0.15 21.41
N SER A 613 36.77 0.77 22.29
CA SER A 613 36.51 0.49 23.71
C SER A 613 35.05 0.10 24.01
N SER A 614 34.09 0.56 23.21
CA SER A 614 32.68 0.20 23.33
C SER A 614 31.96 0.37 21.97
N PRO A 615 31.92 -0.69 21.14
CA PRO A 615 31.22 -0.69 19.86
C PRO A 615 29.74 -0.30 19.99
N SER A 616 29.07 -0.68 21.08
CA SER A 616 27.67 -0.33 21.34
C SER A 616 27.45 1.14 21.72
N THR A 617 28.44 1.81 22.30
CA THR A 617 28.43 3.27 22.51
C THR A 617 28.70 3.99 21.19
N TYR A 618 29.66 3.50 20.40
CA TYR A 618 29.98 4.04 19.07
C TYR A 618 28.76 3.97 18.12
N ARG A 619 28.12 2.81 18.00
CA ARG A 619 26.91 2.60 17.19
C ARG A 619 25.77 3.53 17.59
N HIS A 620 25.52 3.65 18.89
CA HIS A 620 24.49 4.54 19.44
C HIS A 620 24.74 6.00 19.07
N LEU A 621 25.97 6.49 19.25
CA LEU A 621 26.33 7.86 18.90
C LEU A 621 26.26 8.15 17.40
N LEU A 622 26.63 7.20 16.54
CA LEU A 622 26.38 7.32 15.10
C LEU A 622 24.88 7.39 14.79
N GLY A 623 24.05 6.63 15.52
CA GLY A 623 22.60 6.66 15.40
C GLY A 623 21.99 8.02 15.78
N GLU A 624 22.39 8.59 16.92
CA GLU A 624 21.96 9.92 17.37
C GLU A 624 22.44 11.03 16.40
N ALA A 625 23.69 10.94 15.90
CA ALA A 625 24.23 11.87 14.91
C ALA A 625 23.48 11.82 13.56
N HIS A 626 23.14 10.61 13.10
CA HIS A 626 22.33 10.41 11.90
C HIS A 626 20.90 10.94 12.09
N ALA A 627 20.29 10.66 13.24
CA ALA A 627 18.94 11.12 13.60
C ALA A 627 18.83 12.64 13.57
N LEU A 628 19.84 13.35 14.10
CA LEU A 628 19.95 14.81 14.10
C LEU A 628 20.08 15.37 12.67
N ILE A 629 21.04 14.87 11.88
CA ILE A 629 21.27 15.35 10.50
C ILE A 629 20.11 15.02 9.57
N ARG A 630 19.44 13.87 9.75
CA ARG A 630 18.24 13.52 8.97
C ARG A 630 17.09 14.49 9.24
N LEU A 631 16.84 14.81 10.52
CA LEU A 631 15.82 15.79 10.89
C LEU A 631 16.12 17.15 10.26
N ALA A 632 17.38 17.59 10.30
CA ALA A 632 17.83 18.83 9.65
C ALA A 632 17.69 18.83 8.13
N LYS A 633 17.96 17.69 7.49
CA LYS A 633 17.86 17.55 6.03
C LYS A 633 16.41 17.64 5.55
N ASP A 634 15.49 16.97 6.24
CA ASP A 634 14.14 16.71 5.71
C ASP A 634 13.09 17.77 6.13
N VAL A 635 13.35 18.55 7.20
CA VAL A 635 12.44 19.56 7.79
C VAL A 635 12.82 20.99 7.38
N PHE A 636 11.82 21.88 7.21
CA PHE A 636 12.03 23.32 7.04
C PHE A 636 12.23 24.04 8.40
N TYR A 637 13.28 24.86 8.49
CA TYR A 637 13.62 25.64 9.68
C TYR A 637 13.45 27.16 9.54
N ASP A 638 13.16 27.63 8.33
CA ASP A 638 12.91 29.02 8.01
C ASP A 638 11.99 29.07 6.79
N MET A 639 10.88 29.77 6.92
CA MET A 639 9.83 29.90 5.91
C MET A 639 9.34 31.35 5.82
N ASN A 640 10.16 32.31 6.25
CA ASN A 640 9.85 33.75 6.15
C ASN A 640 10.71 34.48 5.10
N ASN A 641 11.76 33.81 4.59
CA ASN A 641 12.52 34.26 3.43
C ASN A 641 11.94 33.62 2.15
N GLU A 642 11.08 34.35 1.43
CA GLU A 642 10.62 33.96 0.08
C GLU A 642 11.72 34.12 -0.99
N GLU A 643 12.86 34.71 -0.62
CA GLU A 643 14.06 34.77 -1.46
C GLU A 643 14.74 33.39 -1.52
N PHE A 644 14.44 32.66 -2.60
CA PHE A 644 15.10 31.41 -3.01
C PHE A 644 16.58 31.64 -3.41
N ASP A 645 17.39 32.06 -2.45
CA ASP A 645 18.79 32.42 -2.67
C ASP A 645 19.72 31.20 -2.87
N ASP A 646 20.81 31.42 -3.59
CA ASP A 646 21.87 30.45 -3.89
C ASP A 646 22.55 29.93 -2.61
N MET A 647 22.57 30.73 -1.54
CA MET A 647 23.06 30.34 -0.22
C MET A 647 22.24 29.19 0.40
N THR A 648 20.92 29.17 0.22
CA THR A 648 20.04 28.11 0.74
C THR A 648 20.33 26.78 0.02
N ARG A 649 20.52 26.81 -1.31
CA ARG A 649 20.88 25.63 -2.11
C ARG A 649 22.24 25.06 -1.71
N LYS A 650 23.22 25.91 -1.41
CA LYS A 650 24.55 25.49 -0.92
C LYS A 650 24.48 24.82 0.45
N ASN A 651 23.66 25.35 1.36
CA ASN A 651 23.42 24.75 2.67
C ASN A 651 22.72 23.39 2.55
N ASP A 652 21.70 23.26 1.70
CA ASP A 652 21.02 21.98 1.44
C ASP A 652 21.96 20.93 0.82
N LEU A 653 22.84 21.33 -0.11
CA LEU A 653 23.84 20.41 -0.69
C LEU A 653 24.86 19.96 0.38
N LYS A 654 25.36 20.89 1.21
CA LYS A 654 26.26 20.56 2.33
C LYS A 654 25.60 19.58 3.30
N LEU A 655 24.33 19.81 3.63
CA LEU A 655 23.56 18.96 4.55
C LEU A 655 23.24 17.59 3.94
N LYS A 656 22.97 17.52 2.64
CA LYS A 656 22.88 16.25 1.90
C LYS A 656 24.20 15.48 1.94
N ASN A 657 25.35 16.15 1.80
CA ASN A 657 26.66 15.50 1.89
C ASN A 657 26.95 14.96 3.31
N LEU A 658 26.61 15.72 4.36
CA LEU A 658 26.71 15.25 5.75
C LEU A 658 25.76 14.07 6.03
N TYR A 659 24.54 14.10 5.48
CA TYR A 659 23.62 12.98 5.56
C TYR A 659 24.19 11.73 4.88
N ASN A 660 24.69 11.84 3.65
CA ASN A 660 25.32 10.74 2.93
C ASN A 660 26.52 10.18 3.69
N GLN A 661 27.35 11.05 4.29
CA GLN A 661 28.45 10.66 5.18
C GLN A 661 27.95 9.91 6.42
N SER A 662 26.87 10.35 7.06
CA SER A 662 26.27 9.68 8.22
C SER A 662 25.76 8.27 7.88
N CYS A 663 25.13 8.11 6.72
CA CYS A 663 24.68 6.82 6.20
C CYS A 663 25.88 5.89 5.95
N ALA A 664 26.93 6.37 5.27
CA ALA A 664 28.14 5.60 5.02
C ALA A 664 28.85 5.17 6.32
N LEU A 665 28.90 6.04 7.35
CA LEU A 665 29.50 5.70 8.65
C LEU A 665 28.68 4.66 9.44
N LEU A 666 27.35 4.64 9.31
CA LEU A 666 26.52 3.58 9.86
C LEU A 666 26.72 2.27 9.10
N ALA A 667 26.76 2.29 7.76
CA ALA A 667 27.06 1.11 6.95
C ALA A 667 28.46 0.53 7.25
N ASP A 668 29.48 1.38 7.41
CA ASP A 668 30.84 1.00 7.84
C ASP A 668 30.87 0.25 9.18
N TYR A 669 29.90 0.52 10.07
CA TYR A 669 29.72 -0.20 11.32
C TYR A 669 29.00 -1.52 11.08
N TYR A 670 27.84 -1.49 10.41
CA TYR A 670 26.97 -2.64 10.24
C TYR A 670 27.61 -3.76 9.41
N ILE A 671 28.42 -3.45 8.39
CA ILE A 671 29.19 -4.44 7.62
C ILE A 671 30.19 -5.24 8.49
N ARG A 672 30.64 -4.63 9.60
CA ARG A 672 31.60 -5.20 10.56
C ARG A 672 30.92 -5.75 11.82
N SER A 673 29.58 -5.79 11.87
CA SER A 673 28.89 -6.37 13.02
C SER A 673 29.10 -7.87 13.07
N GLU A 674 29.22 -8.40 14.28
CA GLU A 674 29.26 -9.85 14.55
C GLU A 674 27.86 -10.48 14.47
N ASN A 675 26.79 -9.67 14.48
CA ASN A 675 25.41 -10.14 14.31
C ASN A 675 25.03 -10.19 12.83
N GLU A 676 24.46 -11.30 12.37
CA GLU A 676 24.04 -11.47 10.98
C GLU A 676 22.86 -10.54 10.60
N SER A 677 21.93 -10.32 11.53
CA SER A 677 20.77 -9.44 11.34
C SER A 677 21.11 -7.95 11.19
N ASP A 678 22.33 -7.56 11.56
CA ASP A 678 22.85 -6.21 11.33
C ASP A 678 23.33 -6.01 9.88
N TRP A 679 23.63 -7.08 9.13
CA TRP A 679 24.20 -6.99 7.77
C TRP A 679 23.18 -6.46 6.74
N ASP A 680 21.88 -6.74 6.90
CA ASP A 680 20.83 -6.17 6.03
C ASP A 680 20.68 -4.64 6.19
N LEU A 681 20.95 -4.13 7.40
CA LEU A 681 20.94 -2.69 7.66
C LEU A 681 22.06 -1.99 6.88
N CYS A 682 23.22 -2.65 6.73
CA CYS A 682 24.35 -2.15 5.96
C CYS A 682 23.97 -1.84 4.50
N ILE A 683 23.29 -2.78 3.84
CA ILE A 683 22.81 -2.64 2.45
C ILE A 683 21.97 -1.37 2.31
N SER A 684 20.99 -1.20 3.20
CA SER A 684 20.10 -0.04 3.21
C SER A 684 20.87 1.27 3.43
N TYR A 685 21.80 1.32 4.39
CA TYR A 685 22.58 2.53 4.66
C TYR A 685 23.57 2.88 3.54
N TYR A 686 24.19 1.91 2.86
CA TYR A 686 24.98 2.22 1.65
C TYR A 686 24.10 2.74 0.51
N LYS A 687 22.94 2.12 0.23
CA LYS A 687 21.95 2.63 -0.74
C LYS A 687 21.48 4.06 -0.39
N MET A 688 21.27 4.36 0.89
CA MET A 688 20.92 5.71 1.39
C MET A 688 22.09 6.71 1.32
N SER A 689 23.34 6.26 1.31
CA SER A 689 24.53 7.12 1.16
C SER A 689 24.77 7.57 -0.29
N GLY A 690 24.24 6.82 -1.26
CA GLY A 690 24.46 7.06 -2.70
C GLY A 690 25.85 6.66 -3.20
N LEU A 691 26.63 5.91 -2.40
CA LEU A 691 27.89 5.30 -2.83
C LEU A 691 27.63 4.12 -3.77
N LYS A 692 28.48 3.97 -4.79
CA LYS A 692 28.47 2.81 -5.70
C LYS A 692 29.12 1.59 -5.05
N PRO A 693 28.80 0.35 -5.47
CA PRO A 693 29.44 -0.86 -4.90
C PRO A 693 30.96 -0.85 -5.01
N SER A 694 31.54 -0.31 -6.09
CA SER A 694 33.00 -0.17 -6.27
C SER A 694 33.62 0.84 -5.29
N GLU A 695 32.93 1.94 -5.02
CA GLU A 695 33.32 2.91 -4.00
C GLU A 695 33.22 2.31 -2.60
N VAL A 696 32.23 1.46 -2.33
CA VAL A 696 32.09 0.72 -1.06
C VAL A 696 33.23 -0.27 -0.86
N LEU A 697 33.57 -1.10 -1.86
CA LEU A 697 34.68 -2.06 -1.75
C LEU A 697 36.04 -1.37 -1.56
N SER A 698 36.21 -0.14 -2.06
CA SER A 698 37.44 0.64 -1.85
C SER A 698 37.67 1.10 -0.39
N ARG A 699 36.67 0.96 0.48
CA ARG A 699 36.73 1.46 1.87
C ARG A 699 37.50 0.49 2.76
N LYS A 700 38.40 1.02 3.59
CA LYS A 700 39.22 0.25 4.56
C LYS A 700 38.41 -0.58 5.57
N CYS A 701 37.13 -0.27 5.77
CA CYS A 701 36.22 -1.00 6.65
C CYS A 701 35.68 -2.30 6.03
N CYS A 702 35.71 -2.42 4.69
CA CYS A 702 35.18 -3.57 3.96
C CYS A 702 36.21 -4.70 3.79
N GLN A 703 37.50 -4.40 3.98
CA GLN A 703 38.57 -5.39 4.01
C GLN A 703 38.33 -6.34 5.19
N ASP A 704 38.14 -7.64 4.89
CA ASP A 704 37.85 -8.72 5.83
C ASP A 704 36.62 -8.51 6.75
N ALA A 705 35.59 -7.82 6.26
CA ALA A 705 34.33 -7.62 6.99
C ALA A 705 33.36 -8.81 6.82
N ALA A 706 32.70 -9.24 7.90
CA ALA A 706 31.79 -10.40 7.88
C ALA A 706 30.58 -10.19 6.95
N GLY A 707 29.89 -9.05 7.08
CA GLY A 707 28.74 -8.70 6.24
C GLY A 707 29.11 -8.25 4.81
N LEU A 708 30.39 -8.33 4.41
CA LEU A 708 30.82 -8.02 3.04
C LEU A 708 30.13 -8.90 2.01
N LEU A 709 29.98 -10.19 2.35
CA LEU A 709 29.45 -11.20 1.46
C LEU A 709 27.96 -10.95 1.16
N THR A 710 27.17 -10.71 2.21
CA THR A 710 25.74 -10.32 2.12
C THR A 710 25.55 -9.06 1.29
N PHE A 711 26.37 -8.02 1.52
CA PHE A 711 26.34 -6.79 0.72
C PHE A 711 26.67 -7.04 -0.75
N LEU A 712 27.70 -7.82 -1.03
CA LEU A 712 28.12 -8.13 -2.40
C LEU A 712 27.07 -8.96 -3.15
N THR A 713 26.42 -9.90 -2.48
CA THR A 713 25.31 -10.70 -3.02
C THR A 713 24.13 -9.81 -3.42
N ASP A 714 23.64 -8.93 -2.54
CA ASP A 714 22.56 -7.97 -2.89
C ASP A 714 22.99 -7.01 -4.03
N ALA A 715 24.23 -6.50 -3.99
CA ALA A 715 24.73 -5.61 -5.03
C ALA A 715 24.78 -6.30 -6.40
N LEU A 716 25.26 -7.55 -6.47
CA LEU A 716 25.32 -8.32 -7.73
C LEU A 716 23.93 -8.76 -8.23
N LEU A 717 22.99 -9.05 -7.34
CA LEU A 717 21.60 -9.38 -7.70
C LEU A 717 20.81 -8.16 -8.21
N THR A 718 21.13 -6.94 -7.76
CA THR A 718 20.39 -5.73 -8.11
C THR A 718 21.05 -4.87 -9.20
N MET A 719 22.33 -5.10 -9.50
CA MET A 719 23.10 -4.36 -10.51
C MET A 719 22.77 -4.81 -11.94
N LYS A 720 22.87 -3.87 -12.89
CA LYS A 720 22.73 -4.10 -14.33
C LYS A 720 24.07 -3.88 -15.04
N SER A 721 24.24 -4.49 -16.22
CA SER A 721 25.47 -4.37 -17.00
C SER A 721 25.70 -2.94 -17.54
N GLY A 722 26.97 -2.56 -17.64
CA GLY A 722 27.44 -1.22 -18.02
C GLY A 722 28.46 -0.63 -17.04
N SER A 723 28.72 0.67 -17.14
CA SER A 723 29.88 1.35 -16.51
C SER A 723 30.08 1.18 -15.00
N GLU A 724 29.02 0.81 -14.25
CA GLU A 724 29.11 0.53 -12.82
C GLU A 724 29.61 -0.89 -12.54
N ALA A 725 29.18 -1.87 -13.33
CA ALA A 725 29.71 -3.22 -13.34
C ALA A 725 31.18 -3.24 -13.83
N ASP A 726 31.47 -2.52 -14.92
CA ASP A 726 32.84 -2.36 -15.43
C ASP A 726 33.81 -1.92 -14.32
N ALA A 727 33.46 -0.85 -13.60
CA ALA A 727 34.28 -0.32 -12.52
C ALA A 727 34.44 -1.29 -11.33
N LEU A 728 33.47 -2.16 -11.09
CA LEU A 728 33.51 -3.16 -10.02
C LEU A 728 34.49 -4.29 -10.37
N PHE A 729 34.34 -4.89 -11.56
CA PHE A 729 35.15 -6.03 -12.00
C PHE A 729 36.58 -5.64 -12.42
N GLN A 730 36.81 -4.39 -12.85
CA GLN A 730 38.16 -3.86 -13.10
C GLN A 730 38.90 -3.49 -11.81
N GLY A 731 38.18 -3.06 -10.77
CA GLY A 731 38.77 -2.49 -9.55
C GLY A 731 39.06 -3.49 -8.44
N GLN A 732 38.42 -4.67 -8.42
CA GLN A 732 38.51 -5.65 -7.32
C GLN A 732 38.45 -7.09 -7.83
N ASN A 733 39.11 -8.02 -7.14
CA ASN A 733 39.02 -9.46 -7.43
C ASN A 733 37.75 -10.07 -6.82
N ILE A 734 36.58 -9.69 -7.35
CA ILE A 734 35.26 -10.11 -6.85
C ILE A 734 35.17 -11.64 -6.69
N ILE A 735 35.79 -12.37 -7.60
CA ILE A 735 35.72 -13.84 -7.67
C ILE A 735 36.38 -14.48 -6.45
N GLU A 736 37.50 -13.94 -5.96
CA GLU A 736 38.17 -14.42 -4.74
C GLU A 736 37.33 -14.20 -3.47
N ILE A 737 36.43 -13.20 -3.48
CA ILE A 737 35.45 -12.97 -2.41
C ILE A 737 34.28 -13.97 -2.55
N ILE A 738 33.77 -14.16 -3.76
CA ILE A 738 32.69 -15.10 -4.09
C ILE A 738 33.09 -16.56 -3.82
N CYS A 739 34.37 -16.93 -3.99
CA CYS A 739 34.89 -18.26 -3.63
C CYS A 739 34.74 -18.62 -2.14
N LYS A 740 34.39 -17.67 -1.27
CA LYS A 740 34.13 -17.89 0.17
C LYS A 740 32.65 -18.20 0.47
N LEU A 741 31.75 -18.13 -0.51
CA LEU A 741 30.35 -18.52 -0.36
C LEU A 741 30.20 -20.03 -0.21
N GLU A 742 29.15 -20.45 0.50
CA GLU A 742 28.65 -21.81 0.41
C GLU A 742 28.11 -22.10 -1.00
N THR A 743 28.12 -23.36 -1.40
CA THR A 743 27.72 -23.80 -2.75
C THR A 743 26.28 -23.40 -3.08
N GLU A 744 25.36 -23.45 -2.12
CA GLU A 744 23.96 -23.04 -2.34
C GLU A 744 23.82 -21.55 -2.67
N ASP A 745 24.50 -20.68 -1.93
CA ASP A 745 24.39 -19.23 -2.13
C ASP A 745 25.13 -18.76 -3.39
N LEU A 746 26.25 -19.42 -3.72
CA LEU A 746 26.89 -19.26 -5.02
C LEU A 746 25.92 -19.61 -6.16
N LEU A 747 25.20 -20.74 -6.07
CA LEU A 747 24.24 -21.15 -7.09
C LEU A 747 23.07 -20.15 -7.18
N LYS A 748 22.48 -19.73 -6.05
CA LYS A 748 21.45 -18.66 -6.01
C LYS A 748 21.92 -17.39 -6.72
N LEU A 749 23.18 -17.01 -6.52
CA LEU A 749 23.80 -15.83 -7.13
C LEU A 749 24.04 -16.00 -8.65
N ILE A 750 24.49 -17.18 -9.10
CA ILE A 750 24.67 -17.50 -10.53
C ILE A 750 23.33 -17.47 -11.27
N PHE A 751 22.25 -18.00 -10.68
CA PHE A 751 20.91 -17.92 -11.27
C PHE A 751 20.36 -16.49 -11.25
N GLY A 752 20.57 -15.72 -10.18
CA GLY A 752 20.01 -14.38 -10.03
C GLY A 752 20.75 -13.24 -10.75
N SER A 753 22.08 -13.28 -10.87
CA SER A 753 22.87 -12.15 -11.41
C SER A 753 23.32 -12.37 -12.85
N SER A 754 22.75 -11.60 -13.79
CA SER A 754 23.24 -11.57 -15.19
C SER A 754 24.66 -11.02 -15.29
N VAL A 755 24.96 -9.96 -14.53
CA VAL A 755 26.29 -9.32 -14.53
C VAL A 755 27.38 -10.29 -14.08
N LEU A 756 27.11 -11.13 -13.07
CA LEU A 756 28.09 -12.14 -12.66
C LEU A 756 28.36 -13.16 -13.77
N ARG A 757 27.32 -13.60 -14.50
CA ARG A 757 27.46 -14.52 -15.64
C ARG A 757 28.27 -13.89 -16.78
N GLU A 758 28.04 -12.61 -17.10
CA GLU A 758 28.75 -11.87 -18.16
C GLU A 758 30.26 -11.69 -17.86
N TYR A 759 30.64 -11.30 -16.64
CA TYR A 759 32.02 -10.84 -16.34
C TYR A 759 32.93 -11.92 -15.73
N ALA A 760 32.38 -13.05 -15.25
CA ALA A 760 33.14 -14.10 -14.55
C ALA A 760 33.01 -15.51 -15.16
N THR A 761 32.44 -15.63 -16.36
CA THR A 761 31.97 -16.91 -16.96
C THR A 761 32.98 -18.06 -16.86
N GLU A 762 34.18 -17.93 -17.45
CA GLU A 762 35.16 -19.03 -17.48
C GLU A 762 35.71 -19.39 -16.08
N LYS A 763 35.84 -18.41 -15.19
CA LYS A 763 36.32 -18.64 -13.82
C LYS A 763 35.26 -19.36 -12.97
N LEU A 764 33.98 -19.05 -13.18
CA LEU A 764 32.87 -19.76 -12.53
C LEU A 764 32.72 -21.19 -13.06
N ILE A 765 32.89 -21.42 -14.37
CA ILE A 765 32.92 -22.77 -14.94
C ILE A 765 34.03 -23.60 -14.28
N ASN A 766 35.25 -23.07 -14.24
CA ASN A 766 36.39 -23.77 -13.61
C ASN A 766 36.16 -24.05 -12.12
N LEU A 767 35.45 -23.18 -11.39
CA LEU A 767 35.10 -23.40 -9.99
C LEU A 767 34.01 -24.47 -9.83
N LEU A 768 32.90 -24.39 -10.57
CA LEU A 768 31.82 -25.38 -10.52
C LEU A 768 32.29 -26.78 -10.93
N LEU A 769 33.26 -26.90 -11.83
CA LEU A 769 33.90 -28.18 -12.19
C LEU A 769 34.72 -28.83 -11.05
N THR A 770 34.98 -28.13 -9.94
CA THR A 770 35.64 -28.70 -8.75
C THR A 770 34.67 -29.21 -7.68
N HIS A 771 33.37 -28.95 -7.82
CA HIS A 771 32.34 -29.38 -6.88
C HIS A 771 31.69 -30.71 -7.29
N GLU A 772 30.98 -31.35 -6.35
CA GLU A 772 30.22 -32.57 -6.64
C GLU A 772 29.10 -32.31 -7.66
N THR A 773 28.91 -33.26 -8.58
CA THR A 773 27.91 -33.15 -9.65
C THR A 773 26.50 -33.37 -9.11
N SER A 774 25.74 -32.30 -8.95
CA SER A 774 24.30 -32.31 -8.68
C SER A 774 23.51 -31.68 -9.82
N ASP A 775 22.22 -32.00 -9.95
CA ASP A 775 21.28 -31.40 -10.91
C ASP A 775 21.36 -29.86 -10.95
N ILE A 776 21.48 -29.23 -9.78
CA ILE A 776 21.53 -27.76 -9.63
C ILE A 776 22.86 -27.20 -10.18
N VAL A 777 23.98 -27.86 -9.88
CA VAL A 777 25.29 -27.49 -10.42
C VAL A 777 25.36 -27.69 -11.93
N GLN A 778 24.76 -28.77 -12.45
CA GLN A 778 24.65 -29.03 -13.89
C GLN A 778 23.79 -27.98 -14.61
N LEU A 779 22.67 -27.55 -14.01
CA LEU A 779 21.84 -26.48 -14.55
C LEU A 779 22.56 -25.12 -14.55
N ALA A 780 23.32 -24.81 -13.49
CA ALA A 780 24.16 -23.60 -13.42
C ALA A 780 25.30 -23.64 -14.45
N LEU A 781 25.95 -24.79 -14.64
CA LEU A 781 26.95 -25.02 -15.68
C LEU A 781 26.34 -24.84 -17.09
N THR A 782 25.12 -25.32 -17.33
CA THR A 782 24.40 -25.13 -18.59
C THR A 782 24.27 -23.64 -18.93
N LEU A 783 23.81 -22.81 -17.98
CA LEU A 783 23.70 -21.36 -18.18
C LEU A 783 25.06 -20.70 -18.48
N LEU A 784 26.12 -21.11 -17.79
CA LEU A 784 27.47 -20.57 -18.02
C LEU A 784 28.08 -21.03 -19.35
N TYR A 785 27.80 -22.27 -19.80
CA TYR A 785 28.25 -22.76 -21.11
C TYR A 785 27.55 -22.05 -22.26
N ILE A 786 26.25 -21.73 -22.12
CA ILE A 786 25.52 -20.90 -23.10
C ILE A 786 26.13 -19.50 -23.16
N GLN A 787 26.36 -18.86 -22.00
CA GLN A 787 27.01 -17.54 -21.92
C GLN A 787 28.45 -17.54 -22.50
N ALA A 788 29.13 -18.69 -22.50
CA ALA A 788 30.47 -18.89 -23.06
C ALA A 788 30.50 -19.35 -24.53
N ASP A 789 29.35 -19.39 -25.21
CA ASP A 789 29.18 -19.86 -26.60
C ASP A 789 29.64 -21.33 -26.82
N LYS A 790 29.45 -22.18 -25.80
CA LYS A 790 29.85 -23.61 -25.78
C LYS A 790 28.63 -24.52 -25.85
N GLN A 791 27.81 -24.36 -26.89
CA GLN A 791 26.50 -25.00 -27.04
C GLN A 791 26.52 -26.53 -26.81
N GLU A 792 27.45 -27.28 -27.43
CA GLU A 792 27.54 -28.74 -27.22
C GLU A 792 27.79 -29.15 -25.76
N GLN A 793 28.44 -28.30 -24.96
CA GLN A 793 28.71 -28.57 -23.55
C GLN A 793 27.50 -28.23 -22.68
N ALA A 794 26.74 -27.19 -23.04
CA ALA A 794 25.45 -26.88 -22.43
C ALA A 794 24.43 -28.02 -22.63
N GLU A 795 24.35 -28.56 -23.86
CA GLU A 795 23.42 -29.66 -24.17
C GLU A 795 23.74 -30.93 -23.36
N LYS A 796 25.02 -31.32 -23.31
CA LYS A 796 25.50 -32.47 -22.50
C LYS A 796 25.34 -32.25 -20.99
N ALA A 797 25.38 -31.00 -20.51
CA ALA A 797 25.16 -30.67 -19.11
C ALA A 797 23.66 -30.69 -18.73
N LEU A 798 22.76 -30.36 -19.66
CA LEU A 798 21.31 -30.29 -19.41
C LEU A 798 20.59 -31.65 -19.54
N GLU A 799 21.09 -32.54 -20.40
CA GLU A 799 20.53 -33.89 -20.63
C GLU A 799 20.24 -34.69 -19.34
N PRO A 800 21.18 -34.83 -18.37
CA PRO A 800 20.97 -35.59 -17.13
C PRO A 800 20.10 -34.90 -16.07
N VAL A 801 19.82 -33.58 -16.18
CA VAL A 801 19.14 -32.81 -15.13
C VAL A 801 17.67 -33.25 -15.00
N SER A 802 17.20 -33.48 -13.77
CA SER A 802 15.82 -33.90 -13.54
C SER A 802 14.79 -32.80 -13.84
N VAL A 803 13.67 -33.21 -14.42
CA VAL A 803 12.51 -32.34 -14.73
C VAL A 803 12.02 -31.57 -13.50
N ARG A 804 12.11 -32.16 -12.30
CA ARG A 804 11.70 -31.51 -11.04
C ARG A 804 12.61 -30.33 -10.70
N CYS A 805 13.93 -30.49 -10.82
CA CYS A 805 14.91 -29.45 -10.56
C CYS A 805 14.73 -28.26 -11.52
N ILE A 806 14.57 -28.53 -12.82
CA ILE A 806 14.33 -27.50 -13.84
C ILE A 806 13.04 -26.72 -13.53
N LYS A 807 11.93 -27.41 -13.23
CA LYS A 807 10.66 -26.75 -12.90
C LYS A 807 10.79 -25.84 -11.69
N GLN A 808 11.39 -26.32 -10.59
CA GLN A 808 11.54 -25.51 -9.38
C GLN A 808 12.32 -24.21 -9.63
N ILE A 809 13.53 -24.32 -10.17
CA ILE A 809 14.44 -23.16 -10.33
C ILE A 809 13.93 -22.17 -11.37
N VAL A 810 13.31 -22.66 -12.45
CA VAL A 810 12.80 -21.78 -13.53
C VAL A 810 11.47 -21.12 -13.13
N LEU A 811 10.63 -21.75 -12.29
CA LEU A 811 9.46 -21.07 -11.71
C LEU A 811 9.89 -19.99 -10.71
N GLU A 812 10.83 -20.30 -9.81
CA GLU A 812 11.40 -19.30 -8.88
C GLU A 812 12.09 -18.12 -9.59
N ARG A 813 12.56 -18.31 -10.84
CA ARG A 813 13.26 -17.28 -11.65
C ARG A 813 12.90 -17.34 -13.14
N TRP A 814 11.63 -17.06 -13.46
CA TRP A 814 11.13 -17.08 -14.85
C TRP A 814 11.87 -16.11 -15.80
N GLU A 815 12.49 -15.05 -15.26
CA GLU A 815 13.33 -14.11 -16.01
C GLU A 815 14.43 -14.80 -16.83
N LEU A 816 14.93 -15.97 -16.40
CA LEU A 816 15.96 -16.75 -17.13
C LEU A 816 15.51 -17.19 -18.53
N LEU A 817 14.21 -17.27 -18.78
CA LEU A 817 13.66 -17.69 -20.08
C LEU A 817 13.64 -16.56 -21.12
N PHE A 818 13.87 -15.30 -20.73
CA PHE A 818 13.63 -14.14 -21.57
C PHE A 818 14.82 -13.17 -21.61
N ASP A 819 15.24 -12.81 -22.82
CA ASP A 819 16.25 -11.79 -23.04
C ASP A 819 15.60 -10.39 -23.14
N VAL A 820 15.94 -9.52 -22.20
CA VAL A 820 15.52 -8.11 -22.20
C VAL A 820 16.55 -7.27 -22.97
N THR A 821 16.68 -7.51 -24.28
CA THR A 821 17.61 -6.75 -25.13
C THR A 821 17.07 -5.34 -25.43
N VAL A 822 17.98 -4.35 -25.39
CA VAL A 822 17.63 -2.92 -25.40
C VAL A 822 17.33 -2.42 -26.83
N ILE A 823 16.05 -2.14 -27.15
CA ILE A 823 15.70 -1.43 -28.40
C ILE A 823 14.72 -0.25 -28.18
N LYS A 824 15.31 0.96 -28.20
CA LYS A 824 14.73 2.25 -28.67
C LYS A 824 13.31 2.68 -28.22
N LYS A 825 13.18 3.07 -26.95
CA LYS A 825 12.51 4.29 -26.42
C LYS A 825 11.06 4.69 -26.84
N ARG A 826 10.32 4.00 -27.72
CA ARG A 826 8.94 4.40 -28.13
C ARG A 826 7.93 3.26 -28.43
N SER A 827 8.27 1.99 -28.23
CA SER A 827 7.33 0.86 -28.30
C SER A 827 7.17 0.20 -26.92
N PRO A 828 6.02 -0.44 -26.63
CA PRO A 828 5.89 -1.29 -25.45
C PRO A 828 6.93 -2.42 -25.49
N MET A 829 7.36 -2.85 -24.31
CA MET A 829 8.40 -3.85 -24.10
C MET A 829 8.00 -5.21 -24.70
N ILE A 830 8.76 -5.67 -25.71
CA ILE A 830 8.65 -7.02 -26.27
C ILE A 830 9.91 -7.78 -25.84
N ALA A 831 9.73 -8.82 -25.04
CA ALA A 831 10.81 -9.74 -24.70
C ALA A 831 10.93 -10.85 -25.76
N THR A 832 12.13 -11.38 -25.96
CA THR A 832 12.38 -12.57 -26.80
C THR A 832 12.83 -13.74 -25.91
N PHE A 833 12.64 -14.99 -26.33
CA PHE A 833 13.20 -16.13 -25.60
C PHE A 833 14.74 -16.09 -25.63
N SER A 834 15.34 -16.42 -24.48
CA SER A 834 16.80 -16.52 -24.32
C SER A 834 17.37 -17.77 -25.00
N ASP A 835 18.69 -17.83 -25.21
CA ASP A 835 19.34 -19.05 -25.73
C ASP A 835 19.24 -20.23 -24.74
N PHE A 836 19.02 -19.96 -23.45
CA PHE A 836 18.66 -20.98 -22.45
C PHE A 836 17.25 -21.54 -22.70
N ALA A 837 16.26 -20.70 -22.98
CA ALA A 837 14.95 -21.16 -23.43
C ALA A 837 15.05 -21.96 -24.75
N GLY A 838 15.89 -21.52 -25.71
CA GLY A 838 16.17 -22.27 -26.93
C GLY A 838 16.72 -23.68 -26.67
N THR A 839 17.67 -23.81 -25.75
CA THR A 839 18.25 -25.11 -25.35
C THR A 839 17.24 -26.01 -24.61
N LEU A 840 16.35 -25.43 -23.79
CA LEU A 840 15.22 -26.15 -23.19
C LEU A 840 14.19 -26.62 -24.23
N MET A 841 13.90 -25.81 -25.27
CA MET A 841 13.03 -26.21 -26.39
C MET A 841 13.64 -27.35 -27.23
N LEU A 842 14.96 -27.48 -27.28
CA LEU A 842 15.65 -28.58 -27.96
C LEU A 842 15.57 -29.89 -27.17
N ILE A 843 15.90 -29.87 -25.87
CA ILE A 843 16.11 -31.10 -25.07
C ILE A 843 14.88 -31.54 -24.27
N LYS A 844 14.09 -30.60 -23.72
CA LYS A 844 12.98 -30.90 -22.79
C LYS A 844 11.71 -30.10 -23.13
N ASN A 845 11.33 -30.04 -24.42
CA ASN A 845 10.19 -29.27 -24.93
C ASN A 845 8.87 -29.43 -24.14
N THR A 846 8.52 -30.65 -23.73
CA THR A 846 7.31 -30.95 -22.93
C THR A 846 7.34 -30.35 -21.53
N THR A 847 8.53 -30.21 -20.94
CA THR A 847 8.77 -29.60 -19.62
C THR A 847 8.73 -28.08 -19.72
N PHE A 848 9.35 -27.51 -20.76
CA PHE A 848 9.29 -26.08 -21.04
C PHE A 848 7.83 -25.61 -21.25
N ALA A 849 7.04 -26.38 -22.00
CA ALA A 849 5.61 -26.13 -22.18
C ALA A 849 4.83 -26.14 -20.85
N ASP A 850 5.12 -27.07 -19.93
CA ASP A 850 4.46 -27.09 -18.61
C ASP A 850 4.81 -25.85 -17.77
N ILE A 851 6.08 -25.43 -17.78
CA ILE A 851 6.56 -24.26 -17.01
C ILE A 851 5.82 -23.00 -17.47
N LEU A 852 5.69 -22.79 -18.78
CA LEU A 852 4.93 -21.65 -19.32
C LEU A 852 3.46 -21.67 -18.92
N ILE A 853 2.84 -22.85 -18.78
CA ILE A 853 1.45 -22.97 -18.32
C ILE A 853 1.34 -22.62 -16.84
N GLN A 854 2.26 -23.13 -15.99
CA GLN A 854 2.27 -22.83 -14.56
C GLN A 854 2.50 -21.33 -14.28
N ILE A 855 3.35 -20.63 -15.06
CA ILE A 855 3.54 -19.18 -14.94
C ILE A 855 2.22 -18.41 -15.22
N ILE A 856 1.41 -18.87 -16.19
CA ILE A 856 0.09 -18.26 -16.47
C ILE A 856 -0.92 -18.58 -15.35
N GLU A 857 -0.90 -19.80 -14.81
CA GLU A 857 -1.88 -20.29 -13.83
C GLU A 857 -1.61 -19.79 -12.40
N GLU A 858 -0.35 -19.68 -11.96
CA GLU A 858 0.01 -19.42 -10.55
C GLU A 858 0.34 -17.94 -10.24
N GLU A 859 1.02 -17.22 -11.15
CA GLU A 859 1.53 -15.87 -10.85
C GLU A 859 0.72 -14.70 -11.44
N GLY A 860 0.04 -14.90 -12.57
CA GLY A 860 -0.64 -13.82 -13.30
C GLY A 860 0.29 -12.72 -13.85
N THR A 861 1.61 -12.93 -13.81
CA THR A 861 2.67 -12.00 -14.24
C THR A 861 2.76 -11.90 -15.77
N LEU A 862 2.53 -13.01 -16.48
CA LEU A 862 2.49 -13.09 -17.94
C LEU A 862 1.15 -13.67 -18.42
N SER A 863 0.51 -12.96 -19.34
CA SER A 863 -0.71 -13.42 -20.01
C SER A 863 -0.40 -14.35 -21.20
N LEU A 864 -1.37 -15.19 -21.56
CA LEU A 864 -1.33 -16.01 -22.77
C LEU A 864 -0.98 -15.20 -24.03
N HIS A 865 -1.54 -13.99 -24.17
CA HIS A 865 -1.27 -13.11 -25.31
C HIS A 865 0.20 -12.69 -25.39
N GLN A 866 0.81 -12.33 -24.25
CA GLN A 866 2.23 -11.97 -24.19
C GLN A 866 3.11 -13.17 -24.56
N ILE A 867 2.86 -14.36 -24.02
CA ILE A 867 3.66 -15.56 -24.36
C ILE A 867 3.54 -15.91 -25.85
N ILE A 868 2.33 -15.82 -26.43
CA ILE A 868 2.14 -15.98 -27.88
C ILE A 868 2.95 -14.93 -28.66
N GLN A 869 2.97 -13.67 -28.22
CA GLN A 869 3.75 -12.61 -28.85
C GLN A 869 5.26 -12.90 -28.79
N VAL A 870 5.79 -13.41 -27.67
CA VAL A 870 7.20 -13.82 -27.57
C VAL A 870 7.53 -14.93 -28.59
N PHE A 871 6.67 -15.95 -28.73
CA PHE A 871 6.85 -17.00 -29.76
C PHE A 871 6.82 -16.43 -31.18
N LEU A 872 5.91 -15.50 -31.48
CA LEU A 872 5.77 -14.89 -32.80
C LEU A 872 6.95 -13.97 -33.18
N GLU A 873 7.61 -13.34 -32.20
CA GLU A 873 8.85 -12.58 -32.43
C GLU A 873 10.08 -13.51 -32.55
N TYR A 874 10.11 -14.60 -31.78
CA TYR A 874 11.22 -15.56 -31.78
C TYR A 874 11.30 -16.38 -33.07
N LEU A 875 10.16 -16.89 -33.56
CA LEU A 875 10.13 -17.81 -34.72
C LEU A 875 10.74 -17.24 -36.02
N PRO A 876 10.47 -15.99 -36.44
CA PRO A 876 11.10 -15.40 -37.63
C PRO A 876 12.62 -15.28 -37.54
N SER A 877 13.19 -15.22 -36.33
CA SER A 877 14.64 -15.07 -36.11
C SER A 877 15.43 -16.38 -36.22
N ARG A 878 14.76 -17.55 -36.16
CA ARG A 878 15.39 -18.87 -36.13
C ARG A 878 15.01 -19.69 -37.38
N VAL A 879 15.97 -19.95 -38.26
CA VAL A 879 15.77 -20.69 -39.52
C VAL A 879 16.33 -22.12 -39.39
N GLY A 880 15.60 -23.11 -39.92
CA GLY A 880 16.05 -24.50 -39.94
C GLY A 880 15.61 -25.30 -38.71
N ARG A 881 16.55 -26.04 -38.09
CA ARG A 881 16.27 -26.98 -36.98
C ARG A 881 15.64 -26.29 -35.78
N ASP A 882 16.17 -25.14 -35.37
CA ASP A 882 15.74 -24.44 -34.16
C ASP A 882 14.33 -23.85 -34.32
N GLY A 883 14.01 -23.33 -35.51
CA GLY A 883 12.65 -22.89 -35.85
C GLY A 883 11.64 -24.04 -35.82
N HIS A 884 12.04 -25.25 -36.23
CA HIS A 884 11.19 -26.44 -36.12
C HIS A 884 10.97 -26.88 -34.67
N ASN A 885 12.00 -26.83 -33.83
CA ASN A 885 11.92 -27.15 -32.40
C ASN A 885 11.03 -26.15 -31.65
N ALA A 886 11.19 -24.85 -31.93
CA ALA A 886 10.36 -23.80 -31.37
C ALA A 886 8.89 -23.92 -31.80
N ALA A 887 8.62 -24.19 -33.09
CA ALA A 887 7.26 -24.40 -33.60
C ALA A 887 6.59 -25.66 -33.01
N THR A 888 7.37 -26.73 -32.80
CA THR A 888 6.89 -27.94 -32.13
C THR A 888 6.61 -27.68 -30.66
N THR A 889 7.45 -26.90 -29.98
CA THR A 889 7.23 -26.51 -28.57
C THR A 889 6.00 -25.61 -28.41
N LEU A 890 5.79 -24.66 -29.33
CA LEU A 890 4.57 -23.86 -29.39
C LEU A 890 3.32 -24.74 -29.56
N GLN A 891 3.37 -25.75 -30.44
CA GLN A 891 2.26 -26.70 -30.61
C GLN A 891 1.98 -27.46 -29.30
N VAL A 892 3.00 -28.03 -28.64
CA VAL A 892 2.84 -28.77 -27.38
C VAL A 892 2.30 -27.86 -26.26
N PHE A 893 2.78 -26.62 -26.17
CA PHE A 893 2.27 -25.61 -25.24
C PHE A 893 0.79 -25.31 -25.49
N LEU A 894 0.39 -25.02 -26.72
CA LEU A 894 -1.01 -24.72 -27.06
C LEU A 894 -1.94 -25.92 -26.83
N GLU A 895 -1.50 -27.14 -27.18
CA GLU A 895 -2.26 -28.38 -26.90
C GLU A 895 -2.50 -28.58 -25.40
N LYS A 896 -1.44 -28.46 -24.58
CA LYS A 896 -1.52 -28.62 -23.12
C LYS A 896 -2.29 -27.49 -22.44
N TYR A 897 -1.99 -26.22 -22.77
CA TYR A 897 -2.62 -25.05 -22.17
C TYR A 897 -4.13 -25.07 -22.36
N LEU A 898 -4.59 -25.24 -23.62
CA LEU A 898 -6.01 -25.30 -23.90
C LEU A 898 -6.64 -26.56 -23.28
N HIS A 899 -5.91 -27.69 -23.18
CA HIS A 899 -6.43 -28.87 -22.49
C HIS A 899 -6.68 -28.59 -21.01
N ASN A 900 -5.71 -28.02 -20.29
CA ASN A 900 -5.85 -27.61 -18.88
C ASN A 900 -7.00 -26.61 -18.71
N TYR A 901 -7.06 -25.57 -19.55
CA TYR A 901 -8.11 -24.55 -19.52
C TYR A 901 -9.52 -25.16 -19.62
N PHE A 902 -9.72 -26.17 -20.48
CA PHE A 902 -11.02 -26.83 -20.67
C PHE A 902 -11.23 -28.13 -19.85
N SER A 903 -10.24 -28.61 -19.09
CA SER A 903 -10.33 -29.81 -18.24
C SER A 903 -10.18 -29.56 -16.75
N SER A 904 -9.69 -28.38 -16.34
CA SER A 904 -9.72 -27.95 -14.95
C SER A 904 -11.16 -27.87 -14.41
N LYS A 905 -11.32 -27.90 -13.08
CA LYS A 905 -12.59 -28.13 -12.36
C LYS A 905 -13.74 -27.12 -12.62
N PHE A 906 -13.53 -26.08 -13.42
CA PHE A 906 -14.52 -25.04 -13.72
C PHE A 906 -15.84 -25.52 -14.33
N MET A 907 -15.91 -26.74 -14.91
CA MET A 907 -17.17 -27.28 -15.45
C MET A 907 -18.22 -27.70 -14.41
N MET A 908 -17.93 -27.68 -13.08
CA MET A 908 -18.92 -28.04 -12.06
C MET A 908 -19.51 -26.87 -11.24
N GLU A 909 -18.94 -25.66 -11.29
CA GLU A 909 -19.40 -24.54 -10.44
C GLU A 909 -19.98 -23.33 -11.19
N TRP A 910 -19.92 -23.28 -12.53
CA TRP A 910 -20.58 -22.23 -13.31
C TRP A 910 -21.63 -22.82 -14.27
N PRO A 911 -22.96 -22.65 -14.02
CA PRO A 911 -24.01 -23.23 -14.86
C PRO A 911 -24.06 -22.71 -16.31
N THR A 912 -23.35 -21.61 -16.61
CA THR A 912 -23.41 -20.90 -17.89
C THR A 912 -22.06 -20.25 -18.22
N VAL A 913 -21.09 -21.06 -18.67
CA VAL A 913 -19.96 -20.52 -19.45
C VAL A 913 -20.53 -19.82 -20.68
N ASN A 914 -20.44 -18.49 -20.70
CA ASN A 914 -21.08 -17.68 -21.71
C ASN A 914 -20.36 -17.86 -23.05
N LYS A 915 -20.95 -18.62 -23.99
CA LYS A 915 -20.32 -19.00 -25.28
C LYS A 915 -19.81 -17.80 -26.09
N ASN A 916 -20.36 -16.61 -25.84
CA ASN A 916 -19.96 -15.37 -26.49
C ASN A 916 -18.67 -14.76 -25.90
N GLN A 917 -18.35 -15.03 -24.62
CA GLN A 917 -17.19 -14.45 -23.94
C GLN A 917 -15.88 -15.09 -24.40
N ILE A 918 -15.83 -16.41 -24.52
CA ILE A 918 -14.68 -17.15 -25.11
C ILE A 918 -14.47 -16.75 -26.58
N ARG A 919 -15.55 -16.50 -27.32
CA ARG A 919 -15.51 -15.99 -28.71
C ARG A 919 -15.11 -14.53 -28.85
N SER A 920 -14.88 -13.82 -27.74
CA SER A 920 -14.39 -12.43 -27.72
C SER A 920 -13.02 -12.28 -27.08
N ASP A 921 -12.45 -13.34 -26.50
CA ASP A 921 -11.09 -13.33 -25.97
C ASP A 921 -10.08 -13.45 -27.12
N PHE A 922 -9.43 -12.33 -27.43
CA PHE A 922 -8.42 -12.23 -28.48
C PHE A 922 -7.25 -13.23 -28.30
N ALA A 923 -6.84 -13.52 -27.07
CA ALA A 923 -5.71 -14.39 -26.79
C ALA A 923 -6.05 -15.86 -27.11
N LEU A 924 -7.25 -16.30 -26.71
CA LEU A 924 -7.75 -17.65 -27.05
C LEU A 924 -8.00 -17.78 -28.56
N ILE A 925 -8.52 -16.73 -29.22
CA ILE A 925 -8.73 -16.75 -30.68
C ILE A 925 -7.41 -16.97 -31.43
N GLU A 926 -6.35 -16.24 -31.09
CA GLU A 926 -5.06 -16.39 -31.76
C GLU A 926 -4.35 -17.71 -31.39
N ALA A 927 -4.51 -18.20 -30.15
CA ALA A 927 -4.08 -19.54 -29.74
C ALA A 927 -4.69 -20.64 -30.62
N PHE A 928 -6.01 -20.61 -30.85
CA PHE A 928 -6.70 -21.57 -31.71
C PHE A 928 -6.23 -21.49 -33.16
N LYS A 929 -6.09 -20.28 -33.73
CA LYS A 929 -5.60 -20.10 -35.10
C LYS A 929 -4.17 -20.64 -35.27
N LEU A 930 -3.26 -20.32 -34.37
CA LEU A 930 -1.87 -20.79 -34.43
C LEU A 930 -1.78 -22.32 -34.33
N LEU A 931 -2.60 -22.94 -33.48
CA LEU A 931 -2.68 -24.40 -33.38
C LEU A 931 -3.22 -25.03 -34.68
N VAL A 932 -4.27 -24.47 -35.27
CA VAL A 932 -4.85 -24.90 -36.56
C VAL A 932 -3.83 -24.76 -37.70
N ARG A 933 -3.14 -23.61 -37.80
CA ARG A 933 -2.06 -23.37 -38.78
C ARG A 933 -0.92 -24.38 -38.63
N SER A 934 -0.54 -24.73 -37.39
CA SER A 934 0.50 -25.74 -37.11
C SER A 934 0.10 -27.13 -37.65
N TYR A 935 -1.13 -27.59 -37.37
CA TYR A 935 -1.62 -28.86 -37.92
C TYR A 935 -1.69 -28.86 -39.46
N LEU A 936 -2.21 -27.79 -40.08
CA LEU A 936 -2.26 -27.65 -41.54
C LEU A 936 -0.85 -27.63 -42.17
N GLY A 937 0.13 -27.03 -41.49
CA GLY A 937 1.54 -27.06 -41.87
C GLY A 937 2.11 -28.48 -41.88
N LYS A 938 1.91 -29.25 -40.80
CA LYS A 938 2.38 -30.65 -40.74
C LYS A 938 1.67 -31.56 -41.76
N LEU A 939 0.38 -31.34 -42.00
CA LEU A 939 -0.41 -32.02 -43.03
C LEU A 939 0.05 -31.74 -44.48
N THR A 940 0.86 -30.70 -44.72
CA THR A 940 1.49 -30.45 -46.04
C THR A 940 2.97 -30.85 -46.08
N GLN A 941 3.72 -30.71 -44.98
CA GLN A 941 5.12 -31.13 -44.87
C GLN A 941 5.33 -32.64 -45.04
N THR A 942 4.35 -33.45 -44.65
CA THR A 942 4.29 -34.92 -44.85
C THR A 942 4.38 -35.37 -46.32
N ARG A 943 4.29 -34.45 -47.29
CA ARG A 943 4.56 -34.74 -48.73
C ARG A 943 5.96 -34.38 -49.21
N VAL A 944 6.71 -33.58 -48.44
CA VAL A 944 8.00 -33.01 -48.86
C VAL A 944 9.18 -33.71 -48.18
N TYR A 945 9.04 -34.09 -46.91
CA TYR A 945 10.03 -34.86 -46.18
C TYR A 945 9.46 -36.22 -45.77
N LYS A 946 9.98 -37.30 -46.37
CA LYS A 946 9.89 -38.63 -45.76
C LYS A 946 10.90 -38.67 -44.62
N THR A 947 10.47 -38.36 -43.40
CA THR A 947 11.25 -38.64 -42.20
C THR A 947 11.31 -40.15 -41.98
N ASP A 948 12.51 -40.69 -41.77
CA ASP A 948 12.70 -42.11 -41.48
C ASP A 948 12.00 -42.49 -40.17
N PRO A 949 11.31 -43.65 -40.10
CA PRO A 949 10.63 -44.10 -38.90
C PRO A 949 11.63 -44.72 -37.91
N LYS A 950 12.34 -43.86 -37.19
CA LYS A 950 13.09 -44.20 -35.98
C LYS A 950 12.81 -43.11 -34.94
N GLU A 951 12.70 -43.52 -33.67
CA GLU A 951 12.25 -42.70 -32.54
C GLU A 951 10.74 -42.42 -32.55
N ASP A 952 9.96 -43.49 -32.34
CA ASP A 952 8.65 -43.48 -31.64
C ASP A 952 8.28 -44.94 -31.27
N GLN A 953 9.16 -45.59 -30.49
CA GLN A 953 8.90 -46.88 -29.84
C GLN A 953 9.20 -46.79 -28.34
N GLU A 954 8.39 -46.00 -27.63
CA GLU A 954 8.11 -46.27 -26.22
C GLU A 954 6.62 -46.53 -26.05
N GLU A 955 6.29 -47.76 -25.65
CA GLU A 955 4.94 -48.14 -25.28
C GLU A 955 4.57 -47.50 -23.94
N ASN A 956 3.54 -46.65 -23.90
CA ASN A 956 2.51 -46.76 -22.85
C ASN A 956 1.25 -45.91 -23.09
N ASP A 957 0.13 -46.49 -22.67
CA ASP A 957 -1.11 -45.86 -22.22
C ASP A 957 -1.76 -44.71 -23.02
N LYS A 958 -2.77 -45.08 -23.82
CA LYS A 958 -3.96 -44.28 -24.19
C LYS A 958 -3.66 -42.81 -24.57
N GLU A 959 -3.18 -42.57 -25.79
CA GLU A 959 -3.06 -41.22 -26.37
C GLU A 959 -4.36 -40.41 -26.18
N TYR A 960 -4.34 -39.45 -25.25
CA TYR A 960 -5.49 -38.61 -24.95
C TYR A 960 -5.55 -37.44 -25.95
N PHE A 961 -6.32 -37.62 -27.02
CA PHE A 961 -6.51 -36.57 -28.02
C PHE A 961 -7.39 -35.44 -27.47
N MET A 962 -6.84 -34.22 -27.51
CA MET A 962 -7.56 -33.00 -27.16
C MET A 962 -8.90 -32.90 -27.91
N PHE A 963 -9.98 -32.60 -27.19
CA PHE A 963 -11.36 -32.52 -27.71
C PHE A 963 -11.91 -33.76 -28.41
N ALA A 964 -11.28 -34.95 -28.29
CA ALA A 964 -11.76 -36.18 -28.94
C ALA A 964 -13.25 -36.48 -28.69
N LYS A 965 -13.76 -36.16 -27.48
CA LYS A 965 -15.18 -36.30 -27.11
C LYS A 965 -16.17 -35.55 -28.00
N TYR A 966 -15.72 -34.51 -28.70
CA TYR A 966 -16.55 -33.71 -29.61
C TYR A 966 -16.48 -34.18 -31.06
N ARG A 967 -15.51 -35.04 -31.43
CA ARG A 967 -15.30 -35.49 -32.82
C ARG A 967 -16.45 -36.41 -33.27
N PRO A 968 -17.23 -36.04 -34.30
CA PRO A 968 -18.33 -36.86 -34.80
C PRO A 968 -17.88 -38.24 -35.29
N SER A 969 -18.75 -39.23 -35.11
CA SER A 969 -18.52 -40.62 -35.51
C SER A 969 -18.54 -40.82 -37.03
N TYR A 970 -19.27 -39.97 -37.78
CA TYR A 970 -19.34 -40.04 -39.25
C TYR A 970 -17.98 -39.87 -39.92
N LEU A 971 -17.05 -39.14 -39.29
CA LEU A 971 -15.68 -38.94 -39.77
C LEU A 971 -14.86 -40.24 -39.84
N ASN A 972 -15.22 -41.27 -39.04
CA ASN A 972 -14.61 -42.60 -39.14
C ASN A 972 -15.03 -43.36 -40.40
N LYS A 973 -16.19 -43.00 -40.98
CA LYS A 973 -16.72 -43.59 -42.22
C LYS A 973 -16.28 -42.81 -43.48
N MET A 974 -15.48 -41.75 -43.32
CA MET A 974 -14.96 -40.93 -44.40
C MET A 974 -13.54 -41.32 -44.82
N PRO A 975 -13.13 -41.06 -46.07
CA PRO A 975 -11.72 -41.03 -46.44
C PRO A 975 -10.95 -40.00 -45.59
N PRO A 976 -9.76 -40.34 -45.05
CA PRO A 976 -8.95 -41.53 -45.35
C PRO A 976 -9.20 -42.75 -44.45
N TYR A 977 -10.10 -42.67 -43.46
CA TYR A 977 -10.36 -43.75 -42.49
C TYR A 977 -11.13 -44.93 -43.10
N ALA A 978 -12.15 -44.65 -43.92
CA ALA A 978 -12.87 -45.67 -44.67
C ALA A 978 -12.19 -45.93 -46.04
N LYS A 979 -11.67 -47.15 -46.23
CA LYS A 979 -10.99 -47.56 -47.47
C LYS A 979 -11.94 -48.16 -48.53
N ASP A 980 -13.19 -48.42 -48.18
CA ASP A 980 -14.05 -49.34 -48.96
C ASP A 980 -14.64 -48.72 -50.24
N TYR A 981 -15.03 -47.43 -50.22
CA TYR A 981 -15.82 -46.82 -51.29
C TYR A 981 -15.06 -46.63 -52.61
N GLN A 982 -13.77 -46.25 -52.57
CA GLN A 982 -12.98 -46.07 -53.80
C GLN A 982 -12.67 -47.40 -54.52
N LYS A 983 -12.64 -48.53 -53.80
CA LYS A 983 -12.49 -49.85 -54.44
C LYS A 983 -13.80 -50.33 -55.05
N ILE A 984 -14.95 -50.11 -54.38
CA ILE A 984 -16.28 -50.48 -54.89
C ILE A 984 -16.59 -49.80 -56.24
N LEU A 985 -16.33 -48.50 -56.38
CA LEU A 985 -16.54 -47.75 -57.64
C LEU A 985 -15.64 -48.17 -58.83
N SER A 986 -14.73 -49.15 -58.66
CA SER A 986 -13.68 -49.45 -59.64
C SER A 986 -13.69 -50.88 -60.21
N MET A 987 -14.66 -51.72 -59.83
CA MET A 987 -14.69 -53.14 -60.21
C MET A 987 -15.99 -53.52 -60.93
N ASN A 988 -15.89 -53.80 -62.23
CA ASN A 988 -17.05 -54.00 -63.11
C ASN A 988 -17.61 -55.45 -63.16
N ASP A 989 -17.18 -56.37 -62.28
CA ASP A 989 -17.61 -57.78 -62.36
C ASP A 989 -17.85 -58.43 -60.98
N PHE A 990 -19.03 -59.02 -60.83
CA PHE A 990 -19.56 -59.58 -59.57
C PHE A 990 -18.88 -60.88 -59.08
N LYS A 991 -17.74 -61.27 -59.66
CA LYS A 991 -17.06 -62.55 -59.38
C LYS A 991 -15.84 -62.48 -58.47
N ASP A 992 -15.28 -61.31 -58.20
CA ASP A 992 -14.09 -61.18 -57.35
C ASP A 992 -14.41 -61.11 -55.83
N ILE A 993 -15.69 -61.01 -55.46
CA ILE A 993 -16.16 -60.89 -54.07
C ILE A 993 -15.65 -62.04 -53.17
N THR A 994 -15.40 -63.23 -53.73
CA THR A 994 -14.94 -64.40 -52.96
C THR A 994 -13.42 -64.49 -52.75
N ASN A 995 -12.60 -63.66 -53.40
CA ASN A 995 -11.13 -63.74 -53.35
C ASN A 995 -10.44 -62.58 -52.59
N PHE A 996 -11.19 -61.64 -52.03
CA PHE A 996 -10.64 -60.42 -51.43
C PHE A 996 -10.00 -60.55 -50.04
N SER A 997 -9.90 -61.76 -49.46
CA SER A 997 -9.30 -61.95 -48.14
C SER A 997 -7.77 -61.92 -48.10
N ASN A 998 -7.08 -61.92 -49.25
CA ASN A 998 -5.61 -62.00 -49.31
C ASN A 998 -4.99 -61.14 -50.44
N THR A 999 -4.98 -59.81 -50.27
CA THR A 999 -4.04 -58.93 -50.98
C THR A 999 -3.59 -57.78 -50.09
N SER A 1000 -2.33 -57.86 -49.63
CA SER A 1000 -1.68 -56.85 -48.82
C SER A 1000 -1.26 -55.64 -49.67
N GLU A 1001 -1.96 -54.51 -49.54
CA GLU A 1001 -1.59 -53.26 -50.21
C GLU A 1001 -1.44 -52.12 -49.18
N ASN A 1002 -0.17 -51.71 -48.98
CA ASN A 1002 0.33 -50.54 -48.28
C ASN A 1002 -0.70 -49.73 -47.46
N GLU A 1003 -0.66 -49.91 -46.14
CA GLU A 1003 -1.28 -48.96 -45.22
C GLU A 1003 -0.57 -47.61 -45.30
N LYS A 1004 -1.17 -46.66 -46.04
CA LYS A 1004 -0.96 -45.24 -45.75
C LYS A 1004 -1.35 -45.00 -44.29
N THR A 1005 -0.37 -44.80 -43.42
CA THR A 1005 -0.60 -44.35 -42.05
C THR A 1005 -1.31 -43.00 -42.08
N ILE A 1006 -2.47 -42.92 -41.44
CA ILE A 1006 -3.26 -41.68 -41.41
C ILE A 1006 -2.53 -40.69 -40.49
N PRO A 1007 -2.24 -39.45 -40.92
CA PRO A 1007 -1.54 -38.47 -40.09
C PRO A 1007 -2.28 -38.22 -38.77
N LYS A 1008 -1.59 -38.33 -37.63
CA LYS A 1008 -2.17 -38.07 -36.29
C LYS A 1008 -2.74 -36.65 -36.20
N GLU A 1009 -2.12 -35.71 -36.91
CA GLU A 1009 -2.54 -34.31 -37.05
C GLU A 1009 -3.91 -34.15 -37.69
N LEU A 1010 -4.31 -35.05 -38.60
CA LEU A 1010 -5.66 -35.02 -39.19
C LEU A 1010 -6.71 -35.32 -38.12
N PHE A 1011 -6.45 -36.29 -37.25
CA PHE A 1011 -7.34 -36.63 -36.13
C PHE A 1011 -7.41 -35.50 -35.09
N LYS A 1012 -6.25 -34.90 -34.75
CA LYS A 1012 -6.19 -33.71 -33.87
C LYS A 1012 -6.97 -32.53 -34.45
N LEU A 1013 -6.75 -32.19 -35.72
CA LEU A 1013 -7.45 -31.09 -36.39
C LEU A 1013 -8.96 -31.35 -36.47
N GLN A 1014 -9.39 -32.56 -36.85
CA GLN A 1014 -10.81 -32.94 -36.84
C GLN A 1014 -11.46 -32.80 -35.45
N SER A 1015 -10.74 -33.14 -34.38
CA SER A 1015 -11.22 -33.01 -33.00
C SER A 1015 -11.35 -31.54 -32.58
N VAL A 1016 -10.37 -30.70 -32.90
CA VAL A 1016 -10.41 -29.25 -32.65
C VAL A 1016 -11.52 -28.56 -33.45
N LEU A 1017 -11.67 -28.85 -34.74
CA LEU A 1017 -12.72 -28.26 -35.58
C LEU A 1017 -14.13 -28.69 -35.18
N SER A 1018 -14.26 -29.80 -34.45
CA SER A 1018 -15.55 -30.27 -33.92
C SER A 1018 -15.92 -29.66 -32.57
N CYS A 1019 -15.03 -28.90 -31.93
CA CYS A 1019 -15.23 -28.31 -30.61
C CYS A 1019 -16.24 -27.15 -30.64
N GLU A 1020 -17.20 -27.12 -29.71
CA GLU A 1020 -18.22 -26.06 -29.63
C GLU A 1020 -17.66 -24.66 -29.32
N PHE A 1021 -16.46 -24.60 -28.74
CA PHE A 1021 -15.79 -23.37 -28.31
C PHE A 1021 -14.89 -22.74 -29.40
N LEU A 1022 -14.81 -23.36 -30.59
CA LEU A 1022 -13.96 -22.88 -31.68
C LEU A 1022 -14.37 -21.47 -32.18
N PRO A 1023 -13.41 -20.54 -32.37
CA PRO A 1023 -13.64 -19.27 -33.08
C PRO A 1023 -14.00 -19.46 -34.56
N ILE A 1024 -14.83 -18.58 -35.11
CA ILE A 1024 -15.31 -18.67 -36.51
C ILE A 1024 -14.17 -18.42 -37.50
N GLU A 1025 -13.20 -17.59 -37.12
CA GLU A 1025 -12.00 -17.24 -37.88
C GLU A 1025 -11.18 -18.49 -38.24
N CYS A 1026 -11.14 -19.50 -37.37
CA CYS A 1026 -10.43 -20.75 -37.62
C CYS A 1026 -11.07 -21.54 -38.78
N LEU A 1027 -12.39 -21.48 -38.94
CA LEU A 1027 -13.10 -22.12 -40.06
C LEU A 1027 -12.79 -21.41 -41.39
N HIS A 1028 -12.66 -20.07 -41.37
CA HIS A 1028 -12.26 -19.31 -42.56
C HIS A 1028 -10.83 -19.65 -43.00
N GLU A 1029 -9.89 -19.75 -42.05
CA GLU A 1029 -8.49 -20.14 -42.36
C GLU A 1029 -8.40 -21.54 -42.95
N VAL A 1030 -9.10 -22.53 -42.37
CA VAL A 1030 -9.15 -23.89 -42.94
C VAL A 1030 -9.80 -23.88 -44.32
N LYS A 1031 -10.90 -23.15 -44.52
CA LYS A 1031 -11.55 -23.06 -45.84
C LYS A 1031 -10.62 -22.48 -46.90
N GLN A 1032 -9.96 -21.35 -46.62
CA GLN A 1032 -8.98 -20.72 -47.51
C GLN A 1032 -7.78 -21.65 -47.80
N PHE A 1033 -7.35 -22.44 -46.82
CA PHE A 1033 -6.30 -23.44 -47.01
C PHE A 1033 -6.76 -24.59 -47.93
N LEU A 1034 -7.98 -25.10 -47.78
CA LEU A 1034 -8.53 -26.19 -48.59
C LEU A 1034 -8.96 -25.77 -50.01
N GLU A 1035 -9.07 -24.47 -50.27
CA GLU A 1035 -9.21 -23.89 -51.61
C GLU A 1035 -7.85 -23.81 -52.35
N THR A 1036 -6.74 -23.72 -51.62
CA THR A 1036 -5.39 -23.56 -52.19
C THR A 1036 -4.52 -24.83 -52.16
N GLN A 1037 -4.80 -25.78 -51.26
CA GLN A 1037 -4.02 -27.00 -51.05
C GLN A 1037 -4.92 -28.24 -50.97
N ASN A 1038 -4.51 -29.33 -51.64
CA ASN A 1038 -5.28 -30.57 -51.66
C ASN A 1038 -4.68 -31.64 -50.71
N ILE A 1039 -5.17 -31.71 -49.46
CA ILE A 1039 -4.68 -32.62 -48.40
C ILE A 1039 -5.43 -33.96 -48.39
N ASP A 1040 -4.79 -35.05 -47.97
CA ASP A 1040 -5.48 -36.31 -47.62
C ASP A 1040 -6.45 -36.03 -46.44
N GLY A 1041 -7.76 -36.24 -46.65
CA GLY A 1041 -8.82 -35.84 -45.71
C GLY A 1041 -9.53 -34.51 -46.00
N ASN A 1042 -9.21 -33.82 -47.11
CA ASN A 1042 -9.84 -32.57 -47.57
C ASN A 1042 -11.39 -32.57 -47.44
N LEU A 1043 -12.06 -33.62 -47.92
CA LEU A 1043 -13.52 -33.76 -47.85
C LEU A 1043 -14.03 -33.70 -46.39
N SER A 1044 -13.38 -34.41 -45.47
CA SER A 1044 -13.75 -34.47 -44.05
C SER A 1044 -13.54 -33.14 -43.30
N LEU A 1045 -12.60 -32.31 -43.75
CA LEU A 1045 -12.38 -30.98 -43.20
C LEU A 1045 -13.37 -29.98 -43.79
N LYS A 1046 -13.70 -30.08 -45.09
CA LYS A 1046 -14.76 -29.29 -45.74
C LYS A 1046 -16.12 -29.48 -45.05
N THR A 1047 -16.50 -30.72 -44.74
CA THR A 1047 -17.79 -31.01 -44.09
C THR A 1047 -17.87 -30.55 -42.63
N LEU A 1048 -16.74 -30.26 -41.98
CA LEU A 1048 -16.69 -29.61 -40.66
C LEU A 1048 -16.74 -28.07 -40.76
N CYS A 1049 -16.33 -27.48 -41.88
CA CYS A 1049 -16.30 -26.02 -42.06
C CYS A 1049 -17.62 -25.40 -42.56
N ILE A 1050 -18.51 -26.21 -43.12
CA ILE A 1050 -19.80 -25.75 -43.66
C ILE A 1050 -20.87 -25.81 -42.56
N GLN A 1051 -21.53 -24.67 -42.29
CA GLN A 1051 -22.59 -24.56 -41.28
C GLN A 1051 -23.98 -25.00 -41.80
N ASN A 1052 -24.17 -25.01 -43.12
CA ASN A 1052 -25.43 -25.45 -43.74
C ASN A 1052 -25.48 -26.98 -43.82
N THR A 1053 -26.34 -27.60 -43.00
CA THR A 1053 -26.52 -29.06 -42.94
C THR A 1053 -27.04 -29.64 -44.26
N GLU A 1054 -27.85 -28.90 -45.02
CA GLU A 1054 -28.38 -29.33 -46.31
C GLU A 1054 -27.27 -29.39 -47.38
N GLU A 1055 -26.40 -28.38 -47.43
CA GLU A 1055 -25.25 -28.31 -48.35
C GLU A 1055 -24.24 -29.44 -48.09
N VAL A 1056 -23.94 -29.71 -46.81
CA VAL A 1056 -23.09 -30.86 -46.46
C VAL A 1056 -23.76 -32.17 -46.89
N THR A 1057 -25.05 -32.35 -46.63
CA THR A 1057 -25.76 -33.57 -47.04
C THR A 1057 -25.76 -33.80 -48.55
N ILE A 1058 -25.82 -32.75 -49.38
CA ILE A 1058 -25.61 -32.87 -50.84
C ILE A 1058 -24.17 -33.34 -51.13
N ILE A 1059 -23.15 -32.65 -50.61
CA ILE A 1059 -21.73 -32.98 -50.82
C ILE A 1059 -21.42 -34.44 -50.41
N LEU A 1060 -22.02 -34.89 -49.30
CA LEU A 1060 -21.88 -36.26 -48.82
C LEU A 1060 -22.62 -37.27 -49.70
N MET A 1061 -23.84 -36.98 -50.17
CA MET A 1061 -24.55 -37.87 -51.11
C MET A 1061 -23.86 -37.94 -52.48
N ASP A 1062 -23.13 -36.90 -52.90
CA ASP A 1062 -22.37 -36.93 -54.16
C ASP A 1062 -20.98 -37.59 -54.02
N SER A 1063 -20.32 -37.45 -52.86
CA SER A 1063 -18.91 -37.85 -52.69
C SER A 1063 -18.69 -39.11 -51.84
N CYS A 1064 -19.58 -39.42 -50.90
CA CYS A 1064 -19.45 -40.56 -49.97
C CYS A 1064 -20.81 -40.94 -49.30
N PRO A 1065 -21.79 -41.48 -50.07
CA PRO A 1065 -23.16 -41.72 -49.62
C PRO A 1065 -23.27 -42.54 -48.33
N GLN A 1066 -22.36 -43.49 -48.13
CA GLN A 1066 -22.29 -44.37 -46.95
C GLN A 1066 -22.11 -43.62 -45.62
N THR A 1067 -21.67 -42.37 -45.66
CA THR A 1067 -21.48 -41.53 -44.47
C THR A 1067 -22.74 -40.76 -44.07
N VAL A 1068 -23.67 -40.53 -45.00
CA VAL A 1068 -24.80 -39.60 -44.87
C VAL A 1068 -25.73 -39.99 -43.73
N VAL A 1069 -26.03 -41.29 -43.59
CA VAL A 1069 -26.86 -41.81 -42.49
C VAL A 1069 -26.19 -41.55 -41.13
N GLN A 1070 -24.86 -41.64 -41.04
CA GLN A 1070 -24.14 -41.36 -39.80
C GLN A 1070 -23.99 -39.87 -39.55
N TYR A 1071 -23.80 -39.06 -40.58
CA TYR A 1071 -23.79 -37.60 -40.49
C TYR A 1071 -25.13 -37.06 -39.96
N ALA A 1072 -26.26 -37.56 -40.49
CA ALA A 1072 -27.59 -37.21 -40.03
C ALA A 1072 -27.80 -37.58 -38.55
N LYS A 1073 -27.38 -38.79 -38.13
CA LYS A 1073 -27.40 -39.24 -36.72
C LYS A 1073 -26.57 -38.33 -35.80
N ASP A 1074 -25.43 -37.83 -36.28
CA ASP A 1074 -24.49 -37.07 -35.47
C ASP A 1074 -24.77 -35.55 -35.43
N LYS A 1075 -25.53 -35.00 -36.40
CA LYS A 1075 -25.68 -33.54 -36.59
C LYS A 1075 -27.10 -33.01 -36.76
N TYR A 1076 -28.09 -33.80 -37.16
CA TYR A 1076 -29.44 -33.27 -37.39
C TYR A 1076 -30.17 -33.00 -36.07
N THR A 1077 -30.85 -31.85 -36.00
CA THR A 1077 -31.61 -31.42 -34.81
C THR A 1077 -33.02 -30.93 -35.14
N LYS A 1078 -33.34 -30.66 -36.41
CA LYS A 1078 -34.63 -30.13 -36.85
C LYS A 1078 -35.38 -31.12 -37.74
N ASP A 1079 -36.71 -31.11 -37.62
CA ASP A 1079 -37.63 -31.87 -38.49
C ASP A 1079 -37.36 -31.61 -39.99
N THR A 1080 -37.00 -30.37 -40.36
CA THR A 1080 -36.78 -29.97 -41.76
C THR A 1080 -35.57 -30.64 -42.41
N GLU A 1081 -34.51 -30.89 -41.63
CA GLU A 1081 -33.25 -31.50 -42.12
C GLU A 1081 -33.49 -32.98 -42.49
N TRP A 1082 -34.24 -33.69 -41.64
CA TRP A 1082 -34.69 -35.06 -41.91
C TRP A 1082 -35.61 -35.13 -43.13
N LYS A 1083 -36.52 -34.16 -43.29
CA LYS A 1083 -37.39 -34.10 -44.48
C LYS A 1083 -36.58 -33.89 -45.76
N PHE A 1084 -35.66 -32.92 -45.76
CA PHE A 1084 -34.77 -32.65 -46.89
C PHE A 1084 -33.94 -33.89 -47.28
N LEU A 1085 -33.41 -34.62 -46.30
CA LEU A 1085 -32.67 -35.86 -46.56
C LEU A 1085 -33.51 -36.95 -47.25
N ILE A 1086 -34.79 -37.11 -46.87
CA ILE A 1086 -35.70 -38.09 -47.49
C ILE A 1086 -36.04 -37.68 -48.93
N GLU A 1087 -36.32 -36.39 -49.16
CA GLU A 1087 -36.61 -35.84 -50.49
C GLU A 1087 -35.37 -35.98 -51.40
N LEU A 1088 -34.19 -35.56 -50.95
CA LEU A 1088 -32.93 -35.72 -51.70
C LEU A 1088 -32.58 -37.19 -51.98
N THR A 1089 -32.76 -38.09 -51.01
CA THR A 1089 -32.50 -39.53 -51.22
C THR A 1089 -33.46 -40.12 -52.25
N ARG A 1090 -34.74 -39.71 -52.25
CA ARG A 1090 -35.71 -40.13 -53.26
C ARG A 1090 -35.37 -39.61 -54.65
N ASP A 1091 -34.97 -38.34 -54.77
CA ASP A 1091 -34.60 -37.74 -56.05
C ASP A 1091 -33.35 -38.41 -56.64
N LYS A 1092 -32.38 -38.78 -55.79
CA LYS A 1092 -31.22 -39.60 -56.17
C LYS A 1092 -31.62 -41.01 -56.60
N ILE A 1093 -32.53 -41.70 -55.89
CA ILE A 1093 -33.07 -43.01 -56.29
C ILE A 1093 -33.75 -42.94 -57.67
N ALA A 1094 -34.50 -41.87 -57.96
CA ALA A 1094 -35.17 -41.67 -59.24
C ALA A 1094 -34.18 -41.41 -60.39
N THR A 1095 -33.15 -40.58 -60.15
CA THR A 1095 -32.13 -40.24 -61.16
C THR A 1095 -31.09 -41.34 -61.38
N SER A 1096 -30.80 -42.19 -60.38
CA SER A 1096 -29.80 -43.26 -60.48
C SER A 1096 -30.28 -44.54 -61.19
N THR A 1097 -31.39 -44.51 -61.91
CA THR A 1097 -32.04 -45.70 -62.50
C THR A 1097 -31.22 -46.40 -63.59
N MET A 1098 -30.14 -45.79 -64.08
CA MET A 1098 -29.20 -46.38 -65.05
C MET A 1098 -28.00 -47.11 -64.38
N GLU A 1099 -27.70 -46.84 -63.10
CA GLU A 1099 -26.53 -47.37 -62.39
C GLU A 1099 -26.96 -48.25 -61.21
N GLN A 1100 -27.01 -49.58 -61.45
CA GLN A 1100 -27.62 -50.54 -60.52
C GLN A 1100 -27.01 -50.53 -59.11
N GLU A 1101 -25.70 -50.33 -58.98
CA GLU A 1101 -25.01 -50.35 -57.68
C GLU A 1101 -25.32 -49.12 -56.84
N LEU A 1102 -25.33 -47.92 -57.45
CA LEU A 1102 -25.72 -46.68 -56.78
C LEU A 1102 -27.21 -46.68 -56.41
N HIS A 1103 -28.07 -47.22 -57.30
CA HIS A 1103 -29.49 -47.40 -57.00
C HIS A 1103 -29.73 -48.32 -55.79
N LEU A 1104 -28.98 -49.43 -55.69
CA LEU A 1104 -29.03 -50.34 -54.55
C LEU A 1104 -28.54 -49.64 -53.26
N LEU A 1105 -27.44 -48.89 -53.33
CA LEU A 1105 -26.87 -48.14 -52.21
C LEU A 1105 -27.84 -47.08 -51.67
N TYR A 1106 -28.43 -46.24 -52.54
CA TYR A 1106 -29.41 -45.24 -52.10
C TYR A 1106 -30.69 -45.88 -51.55
N THR A 1107 -31.12 -47.03 -52.09
CA THR A 1107 -32.25 -47.79 -51.55
C THR A 1107 -31.96 -48.35 -50.15
N GLN A 1108 -30.74 -48.83 -49.91
CA GLN A 1108 -30.28 -49.27 -48.59
C GLN A 1108 -30.17 -48.10 -47.61
N ILE A 1109 -29.65 -46.94 -48.04
CA ILE A 1109 -29.61 -45.69 -47.26
C ILE A 1109 -31.02 -45.26 -46.84
N MET A 1110 -31.98 -45.25 -47.78
CA MET A 1110 -33.39 -44.92 -47.49
C MET A 1110 -33.99 -45.88 -46.46
N LYS A 1111 -33.69 -47.18 -46.55
CA LYS A 1111 -34.13 -48.20 -45.57
C LYS A 1111 -33.53 -47.98 -44.19
N GLU A 1112 -32.25 -47.59 -44.08
CA GLU A 1112 -31.61 -47.27 -42.81
C GLU A 1112 -32.15 -45.99 -42.17
N ILE A 1113 -32.44 -44.96 -42.98
CA ILE A 1113 -33.10 -43.72 -42.54
C ILE A 1113 -34.49 -44.04 -41.97
N LEU A 1114 -35.32 -44.77 -42.71
CA LEU A 1114 -36.68 -45.15 -42.28
C LEU A 1114 -36.71 -46.03 -41.03
N ASN A 1115 -35.70 -46.88 -40.81
CA ASN A 1115 -35.57 -47.67 -39.58
C ASN A 1115 -35.09 -46.82 -38.38
N TYR A 1116 -34.30 -45.77 -38.60
CA TYR A 1116 -33.76 -44.92 -37.53
C TYR A 1116 -34.75 -43.84 -37.08
N LEU A 1117 -35.47 -43.21 -38.00
CA LEU A 1117 -36.42 -42.12 -37.72
C LEU A 1117 -37.39 -42.39 -36.54
N PRO A 1118 -38.00 -43.58 -36.39
CA PRO A 1118 -38.86 -43.92 -35.23
C PRO A 1118 -38.20 -43.81 -33.86
N HIS A 1119 -36.87 -43.93 -33.79
CA HIS A 1119 -36.07 -43.88 -32.57
C HIS A 1119 -35.55 -42.47 -32.24
N ALA A 1120 -35.56 -41.55 -33.22
CA ALA A 1120 -34.95 -40.23 -33.09
C ALA A 1120 -35.96 -39.09 -32.92
N LEU A 1121 -37.20 -39.27 -33.39
CA LEU A 1121 -38.19 -38.19 -33.49
C LEU A 1121 -39.54 -38.57 -32.90
N PRO A 1122 -40.24 -37.64 -32.21
CA PRO A 1122 -41.57 -37.90 -31.67
C PRO A 1122 -42.61 -38.06 -32.80
N MET A 1123 -43.66 -38.82 -32.52
CA MET A 1123 -44.72 -39.18 -33.49
C MET A 1123 -45.31 -37.99 -34.27
N LYS A 1124 -45.42 -36.80 -33.64
CA LYS A 1124 -45.90 -35.56 -34.27
C LYS A 1124 -44.96 -34.98 -35.33
N SER A 1125 -43.64 -35.19 -35.18
CA SER A 1125 -42.62 -34.77 -36.14
C SER A 1125 -42.57 -35.71 -37.34
N LEU A 1126 -42.67 -37.02 -37.13
CA LEU A 1126 -42.72 -38.02 -38.21
C LEU A 1126 -43.86 -37.76 -39.22
N HIS A 1127 -45.02 -37.31 -38.74
CA HIS A 1127 -46.18 -36.91 -39.58
C HIS A 1127 -45.91 -35.67 -40.47
N ARG A 1128 -44.87 -34.88 -40.19
CA ARG A 1128 -44.48 -33.69 -40.98
C ARG A 1128 -43.36 -33.99 -41.99
N ILE A 1129 -42.63 -35.07 -41.75
CA ILE A 1129 -41.38 -35.43 -42.43
C ILE A 1129 -41.62 -36.50 -43.49
N LEU A 1130 -42.44 -37.50 -43.18
CA LEU A 1130 -42.76 -38.59 -44.10
C LEU A 1130 -43.77 -38.11 -45.17
N PRO A 1131 -43.49 -38.34 -46.47
CA PRO A 1131 -44.43 -38.04 -47.55
C PRO A 1131 -45.70 -38.87 -47.44
N ARG A 1132 -46.87 -38.23 -47.62
CA ARG A 1132 -48.20 -38.85 -47.40
C ARG A 1132 -48.52 -40.03 -48.30
N ASP A 1133 -47.83 -40.17 -49.42
CA ASP A 1133 -48.12 -41.17 -50.44
C ASP A 1133 -47.52 -42.55 -50.12
N ASP A 1134 -46.62 -42.66 -49.14
CA ASP A 1134 -46.00 -43.92 -48.71
C ASP A 1134 -46.60 -44.45 -47.40
N MET A 1135 -47.87 -44.83 -47.47
CA MET A 1135 -48.64 -45.37 -46.34
C MET A 1135 -47.98 -46.60 -45.70
N ALA A 1136 -47.25 -47.41 -46.48
CA ALA A 1136 -46.61 -48.64 -46.02
C ALA A 1136 -45.29 -48.39 -45.25
N ALA A 1137 -44.56 -47.31 -45.55
CA ALA A 1137 -43.45 -46.85 -44.71
C ALA A 1137 -43.98 -46.18 -43.43
N PHE A 1138 -45.02 -45.35 -43.55
CA PHE A 1138 -45.65 -44.63 -42.43
C PHE A 1138 -46.23 -45.58 -41.36
N GLN A 1139 -46.93 -46.64 -41.78
CA GLN A 1139 -47.50 -47.63 -40.85
C GLN A 1139 -46.42 -48.40 -40.10
N ARG A 1140 -45.35 -48.85 -40.78
CA ARG A 1140 -44.19 -49.49 -40.12
C ARG A 1140 -43.50 -48.57 -39.11
N CYS A 1141 -43.29 -47.30 -39.46
CA CYS A 1141 -42.74 -46.31 -38.53
C CYS A 1141 -43.65 -46.12 -37.30
N THR A 1142 -44.97 -46.13 -37.49
CA THR A 1142 -45.96 -45.99 -36.41
C THR A 1142 -45.94 -47.20 -35.47
N GLU A 1143 -45.89 -48.42 -35.99
CA GLU A 1143 -45.76 -49.65 -35.21
C GLU A 1143 -44.45 -49.66 -34.40
N MET A 1144 -43.33 -49.26 -35.01
CA MET A 1144 -42.05 -49.13 -34.31
C MET A 1144 -42.10 -48.05 -33.20
N CYS A 1145 -42.66 -46.87 -33.45
CA CYS A 1145 -42.82 -45.84 -32.42
C CYS A 1145 -43.67 -46.32 -31.23
N ASN A 1146 -44.73 -47.08 -31.48
CA ASN A 1146 -45.56 -47.64 -30.39
C ASN A 1146 -44.78 -48.68 -29.56
N GLN A 1147 -43.94 -49.50 -30.19
CA GLN A 1147 -43.05 -50.44 -29.49
C GLN A 1147 -41.97 -49.72 -28.67
N ILE A 1148 -41.38 -48.64 -29.21
CA ILE A 1148 -40.38 -47.82 -28.52
C ILE A 1148 -41.01 -47.09 -27.32
N MET A 1149 -42.18 -46.46 -27.50
CA MET A 1149 -42.95 -45.84 -26.41
C MET A 1149 -43.25 -46.83 -25.27
N HIS A 1150 -43.61 -48.07 -25.62
CA HIS A 1150 -43.83 -49.13 -24.62
C HIS A 1150 -42.52 -49.53 -23.92
N ALA A 1151 -41.41 -49.65 -24.66
CA ALA A 1151 -40.10 -49.97 -24.09
C ALA A 1151 -39.58 -48.86 -23.16
N ASP A 1152 -39.71 -47.59 -23.53
CA ASP A 1152 -39.33 -46.46 -22.67
C ASP A 1152 -40.25 -46.31 -21.46
N HIS A 1153 -41.56 -46.59 -21.58
CA HIS A 1153 -42.45 -46.65 -20.43
C HIS A 1153 -42.03 -47.74 -19.44
N VAL A 1154 -41.73 -48.95 -19.92
CA VAL A 1154 -41.20 -50.05 -19.10
C VAL A 1154 -39.85 -49.69 -18.48
N LYS A 1155 -38.94 -49.08 -19.23
CA LYS A 1155 -37.64 -48.61 -18.73
C LYS A 1155 -37.78 -47.54 -17.64
N SER A 1156 -38.69 -46.58 -17.82
CA SER A 1156 -38.98 -45.56 -16.82
C SER A 1156 -39.58 -46.19 -15.56
N LEU A 1157 -40.47 -47.18 -15.70
CA LEU A 1157 -41.03 -47.95 -14.59
C LEU A 1157 -39.92 -48.72 -13.83
N ILE A 1158 -38.96 -49.32 -14.54
CA ILE A 1158 -37.80 -50.01 -13.95
C ILE A 1158 -36.85 -49.02 -13.25
N MET A 1159 -36.63 -47.83 -13.81
CA MET A 1159 -35.80 -46.81 -13.17
C MET A 1159 -36.47 -46.22 -11.92
N GLU A 1160 -37.78 -45.95 -11.97
CA GLU A 1160 -38.54 -45.41 -10.85
C GLU A 1160 -38.68 -46.45 -9.73
N THR A 1161 -38.99 -47.70 -10.04
CA THR A 1161 -38.97 -48.80 -9.04
C THR A 1161 -37.56 -49.07 -8.51
N GLY A 1162 -36.51 -48.95 -9.34
CA GLY A 1162 -35.11 -49.05 -8.93
C GLY A 1162 -34.69 -47.92 -7.98
N GLN A 1163 -35.12 -46.67 -8.23
CA GLN A 1163 -34.91 -45.55 -7.32
C GLN A 1163 -35.71 -45.74 -6.02
N GLN A 1164 -36.94 -46.22 -6.08
CA GLN A 1164 -37.71 -46.57 -4.87
C GLN A 1164 -37.01 -47.67 -4.05
N LEU A 1165 -36.44 -48.69 -4.72
CA LEU A 1165 -35.62 -49.74 -4.09
C LEU A 1165 -34.36 -49.17 -3.43
N LEU A 1166 -33.64 -48.27 -4.11
CA LEU A 1166 -32.48 -47.56 -3.55
C LEU A 1166 -32.85 -46.65 -2.37
N THR A 1167 -34.02 -46.01 -2.37
CA THR A 1167 -34.46 -45.20 -1.21
C THR A 1167 -34.97 -46.02 -0.02
N THR A 1168 -35.39 -47.27 -0.24
CA THR A 1168 -35.79 -48.20 0.84
C THR A 1168 -34.62 -49.02 1.37
N LEU A 1169 -33.64 -49.36 0.52
CA LEU A 1169 -32.33 -49.88 0.91
C LEU A 1169 -31.40 -48.73 1.35
N LYS A 1170 -31.60 -48.21 2.57
CA LYS A 1170 -30.64 -47.28 3.19
C LYS A 1170 -29.28 -47.96 3.40
N LEU A 1171 -28.35 -47.68 2.49
CA LEU A 1171 -26.89 -47.79 2.65
C LEU A 1171 -26.31 -46.38 2.63
#